data_AF-A0A4S2MND9-F1
#
_entry.id   AF-A0A4S2MND9-F1
#
_cell.length_a   1.000
_cell.length_b   1.000
_cell.length_c   1.000
_cell.angle_alpha   90.00
_cell.angle_beta   90.00
_cell.angle_gamma   90.00
#
_symmetry.space_group_name_H-M   'P 1'
#
loop_
_entity.id
_entity.type
_entity.pdbx_description
1 polymer ?
#
loop_
_entity_poly.entity_id
_entity_poly.type
_entity_poly.pdbx_seq_one_letter_code
_entity_poly.pdbx_strand_id
1 'polypeptide(L)'
;MFWTSFLTTALLLAPSVAGVAVPVDHEPLIIGKTDSNRKLHGRFLHMTDFHPDPFYIDGASPDQKCHRGDGDAGHFGSPTTSCDSPWSLIDETLGWVRNNLRDKIDFVVWTGDSARHDNDDAIPRSPTQIYDSNRKTVSKVLDVFRTTDNETSLNPLSSLFVPVVPTLGNNDIFPHNIMEPGPSQVTRQYADIWRSFLPETQYHVFEKGGYYWQQVLPGRNGEWGPSSDGGLAVFSLNTLYFFNSNAAVDGCDKRSEPGYEQMEWLKNQLQIMRDRNMKAILIGHVPPAWTSTKQSWDETCWKKYVLWSKQYRDVIVGHIYGHMNLDHFMILDSHKGLKPRDGKKRKHKKKLGGKSSMFDYIFQIFTGNEEPDVCSVDEFDPEADPIMSVTSASDYLQSLREEFAELPSPNANQAAEVGGYDKLIGGKWGERYMVTLVGPSVVPNYFPTLRVFEYNITGLADETGSFKFTSSDDVTNETKGKKSKKPKKPKIELPHGPSPTEPPGPAYSMQPLSLTGYTQYFLNLTKYNDPVENFNNTNVEFEVEYDTRTDKIYKLKDLTVRSYLKLAHKIVDATAPTKPKKGHKKSEDDVDDEDHYDRQRKKKKKKHGKKKKRDRVWHKFVERAFVGTISPDQVKNFRASAVEGCEVSEL
;
A
#
# COMPACT_ATOMS: atom_id res chain seq x y z
N MET A 1 10.54 8.26 67.59
CA MET A 1 9.61 7.48 68.44
C MET A 1 8.21 7.74 67.94
N PHE A 2 7.43 6.66 67.80
CA PHE A 2 6.09 6.56 67.24
C PHE A 2 5.12 7.65 67.69
N TRP A 3 4.07 7.92 66.89
CA TRP A 3 2.66 7.97 67.33
C TRP A 3 1.69 7.97 66.13
N THR A 4 1.07 6.80 65.93
CA THR A 4 -0.35 6.50 65.65
C THR A 4 -1.29 7.47 64.91
N SER A 5 -2.00 6.87 63.93
CA SER A 5 -3.22 7.30 63.22
C SER A 5 -4.33 7.90 64.07
N PHE A 6 -5.08 8.84 63.48
CA PHE A 6 -6.55 8.93 63.62
C PHE A 6 -7.21 9.44 62.32
N LEU A 7 -8.14 8.64 61.80
CA LEU A 7 -9.16 9.05 60.82
C LEU A 7 -10.09 10.08 61.49
N THR A 8 -10.37 11.19 60.81
CA THR A 8 -11.59 11.97 61.04
C THR A 8 -12.20 12.40 59.71
N THR A 9 -13.38 11.84 59.45
CA THR A 9 -14.37 12.24 58.46
C THR A 9 -14.84 13.67 58.74
N ALA A 10 -14.67 14.58 57.77
CA ALA A 10 -15.35 15.87 57.74
C ALA A 10 -16.29 15.90 56.54
N LEU A 11 -17.59 15.78 56.84
CA LEU A 11 -18.71 15.97 55.93
C LEU A 11 -18.93 17.48 55.78
N LEU A 12 -18.64 18.05 54.61
CA LEU A 12 -19.01 19.43 54.26
C LEU A 12 -20.10 19.39 53.19
N LEU A 13 -21.30 19.78 53.61
CA LEU A 13 -22.47 20.07 52.79
C LEU A 13 -22.16 21.27 51.89
N ALA A 14 -22.21 21.06 50.56
CA ALA A 14 -22.27 22.14 49.58
C ALA A 14 -23.72 22.32 49.09
N PRO A 15 -24.22 23.55 48.90
CA PRO A 15 -25.61 23.81 48.55
C PRO A 15 -25.88 23.44 47.08
N SER A 16 -27.04 22.83 46.86
CA SER A 16 -27.59 22.51 45.54
C SER A 16 -27.91 23.78 44.76
N VAL A 17 -27.05 24.12 43.80
CA VAL A 17 -27.41 25.07 42.74
C VAL A 17 -28.13 24.26 41.66
N ALA A 18 -29.44 24.44 41.57
CA ALA A 18 -30.23 23.93 40.47
C ALA A 18 -29.79 24.64 39.18
N GLY A 19 -28.90 23.99 38.43
CA GLY A 19 -28.57 24.39 37.07
C GLY A 19 -29.77 24.12 36.17
N VAL A 20 -30.34 25.19 35.62
CA VAL A 20 -31.31 25.14 34.53
C VAL A 20 -30.64 24.40 33.38
N ALA A 21 -31.10 23.18 33.10
CA ALA A 21 -30.70 22.44 31.92
C ALA A 21 -31.24 23.18 30.69
N VAL A 22 -30.37 23.91 30.00
CA VAL A 22 -30.63 24.32 28.62
C VAL A 22 -30.61 23.03 27.81
N PRO A 23 -31.70 22.65 27.12
CA PRO A 23 -31.65 21.53 26.20
C PRO A 23 -30.67 21.89 25.10
N VAL A 24 -29.51 21.23 25.09
CA VAL A 24 -28.61 21.24 23.94
C VAL A 24 -29.23 20.24 22.96
N ASP A 25 -30.01 20.76 22.02
CA ASP A 25 -30.37 20.01 20.82
C ASP A 25 -29.07 19.69 20.09
N HIS A 26 -28.56 18.47 20.30
CA HIS A 26 -27.53 17.89 19.48
C HIS A 26 -28.16 17.52 18.13
N GLU A 27 -28.33 18.50 17.25
CA GLU A 27 -28.37 18.18 15.83
C GLU A 27 -26.96 17.73 15.41
N PRO A 28 -26.77 16.51 14.90
CA PRO A 28 -25.48 16.09 14.37
C PRO A 28 -25.14 16.96 13.16
N LEU A 29 -24.00 17.65 13.23
CA LEU A 29 -23.42 18.37 12.09
C LEU A 29 -23.17 17.37 10.96
N ILE A 30 -24.00 17.47 9.93
CA ILE A 30 -23.90 16.69 8.69
C ILE A 30 -22.58 17.07 8.04
N ILE A 31 -21.68 16.08 7.89
CA ILE A 31 -20.48 16.15 7.04
C ILE A 31 -20.94 16.73 5.71
N GLY A 32 -20.34 17.87 5.32
CA GLY A 32 -20.79 18.69 4.20
C GLY A 32 -21.30 17.84 3.05
N LYS A 33 -22.57 18.04 2.68
CA LYS A 33 -23.15 17.48 1.46
C LYS A 33 -22.15 17.76 0.35
N THR A 34 -21.40 16.73 -0.07
CA THR A 34 -20.82 16.74 -1.40
C THR A 34 -22.02 16.93 -2.31
N ASP A 35 -22.02 18.05 -3.02
CA ASP A 35 -23.15 18.49 -3.83
C ASP A 35 -23.65 17.29 -4.63
N SER A 36 -24.92 16.91 -4.46
CA SER A 36 -25.52 15.72 -5.09
C SER A 36 -25.49 15.80 -6.63
N ASN A 37 -25.04 16.93 -7.17
CA ASN A 37 -24.77 17.21 -8.57
C ASN A 37 -23.35 16.90 -9.04
N ARG A 38 -22.42 16.43 -8.18
CA ARG A 38 -21.06 16.07 -8.63
C ARG A 38 -21.08 14.79 -9.45
N LYS A 39 -20.67 14.91 -10.71
CA LYS A 39 -20.51 13.79 -11.64
C LYS A 39 -19.49 12.78 -11.08
N LEU A 40 -19.90 11.52 -10.98
CA LEU A 40 -19.03 10.41 -10.63
C LEU A 40 -18.19 10.01 -11.85
N HIS A 41 -16.87 10.06 -11.70
CA HIS A 41 -15.94 9.75 -12.78
C HIS A 41 -15.54 8.27 -12.81
N GLY A 42 -15.65 7.57 -11.68
CA GLY A 42 -15.13 6.22 -11.55
C GLY A 42 -13.61 6.19 -11.45
N ARG A 43 -12.99 7.25 -10.93
CA ARG A 43 -11.53 7.40 -10.89
C ARG A 43 -11.07 7.93 -9.54
N PHE A 44 -9.92 7.48 -9.04
CA PHE A 44 -9.30 8.07 -7.86
C PHE A 44 -7.79 8.16 -8.02
N LEU A 45 -7.19 9.16 -7.37
CA LEU A 45 -5.75 9.39 -7.41
C LEU A 45 -5.07 8.69 -6.24
N HIS A 46 -3.97 8.00 -6.51
CA HIS A 46 -3.03 7.50 -5.52
C HIS A 46 -1.71 8.27 -5.66
N MET A 47 -1.31 8.91 -4.57
CA MET A 47 -0.03 9.60 -4.39
C MET A 47 0.67 9.07 -3.13
N THR A 48 2.00 9.01 -3.15
CA THR A 48 2.78 8.48 -2.03
C THR A 48 4.20 9.03 -2.04
N ASP A 49 4.84 9.07 -0.88
CA ASP A 49 6.29 9.26 -0.74
C ASP A 49 6.75 10.55 -1.44
N PHE A 50 6.26 11.69 -0.93
CA PHE A 50 6.66 13.00 -1.42
C PHE A 50 8.08 13.36 -1.01
N HIS A 51 8.46 13.04 0.23
CA HIS A 51 9.77 13.36 0.83
C HIS A 51 10.27 14.77 0.47
N PRO A 52 9.53 15.84 0.77
CA PRO A 52 10.03 17.19 0.56
C PRO A 52 11.23 17.46 1.46
N ASP A 53 12.28 17.99 0.85
CA ASP A 53 13.51 18.38 1.51
C ASP A 53 13.70 19.90 1.43
N PRO A 54 13.61 20.62 2.58
CA PRO A 54 13.87 22.05 2.62
C PRO A 54 15.35 22.42 2.47
N PHE A 55 16.27 21.46 2.50
CA PHE A 55 17.72 21.66 2.39
C PHE A 55 18.28 21.35 1.00
N TYR A 56 17.42 20.95 0.05
CA TYR A 56 17.83 20.69 -1.32
C TYR A 56 18.40 21.96 -1.97
N ILE A 57 19.58 21.83 -2.58
CA ILE A 57 20.26 22.89 -3.31
C ILE A 57 20.49 22.46 -4.75
N ASP A 58 20.01 23.28 -5.68
CA ASP A 58 20.24 23.13 -7.11
C ASP A 58 21.76 23.13 -7.43
N GLY A 59 22.21 22.16 -8.22
CA GLY A 59 23.61 21.98 -8.57
C GLY A 59 24.48 21.42 -7.44
N ALA A 60 23.90 20.98 -6.32
CA ALA A 60 24.66 20.32 -5.27
C ALA A 60 25.03 18.87 -5.60
N SER A 61 25.95 18.29 -4.81
CA SER A 61 26.38 16.90 -4.98
C SER A 61 25.33 15.91 -4.45
N PRO A 62 24.89 14.94 -5.28
CA PRO A 62 23.97 13.89 -4.81
C PRO A 62 24.54 12.97 -3.73
N ASP A 63 25.87 12.81 -3.69
CA ASP A 63 26.57 12.05 -2.64
C ASP A 63 26.47 12.73 -1.27
N GLN A 64 26.20 14.03 -1.25
CA GLN A 64 25.97 14.83 -0.05
C GLN A 64 24.49 15.17 0.13
N LYS A 65 23.59 14.25 -0.29
CA LYS A 65 22.13 14.36 -0.17
C LYS A 65 21.54 15.59 -0.86
N CYS A 66 22.26 16.18 -1.81
CA CYS A 66 21.91 17.45 -2.45
C CYS A 66 21.85 18.65 -1.47
N HIS A 67 22.50 18.57 -0.31
CA HIS A 67 22.53 19.67 0.65
C HIS A 67 23.79 20.55 0.55
N ARG A 68 24.86 20.06 -0.10
CA ARG A 68 26.17 20.74 -0.16
C ARG A 68 27.07 20.20 -1.28
N GLY A 69 28.19 20.91 -1.48
CA GLY A 69 29.18 20.60 -2.51
C GLY A 69 28.70 20.95 -3.91
N ASP A 70 29.57 20.83 -4.91
CA ASP A 70 29.23 21.06 -6.31
C ASP A 70 28.90 19.70 -6.98
N GLY A 71 27.83 19.67 -7.77
CA GLY A 71 27.34 18.48 -8.46
C GLY A 71 26.36 18.83 -9.58
N ASP A 72 25.45 17.90 -9.86
CA ASP A 72 24.52 17.93 -10.97
C ASP A 72 23.05 17.78 -10.54
N ALA A 73 22.76 18.06 -9.27
CA ALA A 73 21.40 18.10 -8.75
C ALA A 73 20.51 19.06 -9.56
N GLY A 74 19.46 18.53 -10.17
CA GLY A 74 18.56 19.32 -11.02
C GLY A 74 17.52 20.10 -10.23
N HIS A 75 16.98 21.18 -10.83
CA HIS A 75 16.00 22.05 -10.18
C HIS A 75 14.74 21.32 -9.68
N PHE A 76 14.30 20.29 -10.41
CA PHE A 76 13.12 19.48 -10.07
C PHE A 76 13.48 18.16 -9.37
N GLY A 77 14.69 18.03 -8.85
CA GLY A 77 15.18 16.82 -8.22
C GLY A 77 16.23 16.10 -9.07
N SER A 78 16.89 15.13 -8.45
CA SER A 78 17.96 14.35 -9.10
C SER A 78 17.57 12.88 -9.21
N PRO A 79 17.11 12.40 -10.38
CA PRO A 79 16.64 11.03 -10.55
C PRO A 79 17.76 10.01 -10.30
N THR A 80 17.44 8.84 -9.76
CA THR A 80 18.42 7.74 -9.51
C THR A 80 19.51 8.08 -8.49
N THR A 81 19.21 9.00 -7.57
CA THR A 81 20.11 9.42 -6.49
C THR A 81 19.46 9.30 -5.11
N SER A 82 20.22 9.55 -4.05
CA SER A 82 19.74 9.51 -2.67
C SER A 82 19.12 10.82 -2.20
N CYS A 83 18.93 11.77 -3.12
CA CYS A 83 18.34 13.07 -2.80
C CYS A 83 16.82 12.98 -2.71
N ASP A 84 16.29 13.73 -1.76
CA ASP A 84 14.87 13.92 -1.58
C ASP A 84 14.32 15.01 -2.50
N SER A 85 12.99 15.20 -2.48
CA SER A 85 12.31 16.11 -3.41
C SER A 85 12.53 17.57 -3.02
N PRO A 86 13.00 18.44 -3.93
CA PRO A 86 12.88 19.87 -3.70
C PRO A 86 11.40 20.30 -3.70
N TRP A 87 11.08 21.40 -3.01
CA TRP A 87 9.71 21.93 -3.01
C TRP A 87 9.20 22.31 -4.41
N SER A 88 10.09 22.67 -5.33
CA SER A 88 9.78 22.92 -6.75
C SER A 88 9.09 21.71 -7.39
N LEU A 89 9.60 20.49 -7.16
CA LEU A 89 9.00 19.26 -7.67
C LEU A 89 7.59 19.03 -7.10
N ILE A 90 7.41 19.27 -5.80
CA ILE A 90 6.12 19.10 -5.13
C ILE A 90 5.10 20.09 -5.70
N ASP A 91 5.52 21.33 -5.93
CA ASP A 91 4.67 22.41 -6.44
C ASP A 91 4.22 22.15 -7.87
N GLU A 92 5.14 21.71 -8.72
CA GLU A 92 4.86 21.31 -10.09
C GLU A 92 3.99 20.04 -10.17
N THR A 93 4.24 19.04 -9.30
CA THR A 93 3.43 17.83 -9.22
C THR A 93 1.99 18.14 -8.85
N LEU A 94 1.77 18.92 -7.79
CA LEU A 94 0.44 19.31 -7.34
C LEU A 94 -0.21 20.33 -8.31
N GLY A 95 0.57 21.18 -8.96
CA GLY A 95 0.13 22.05 -10.05
C GLY A 95 -0.42 21.26 -11.23
N TRP A 96 0.29 20.22 -11.67
CA TRP A 96 -0.18 19.33 -12.73
C TRP A 96 -1.46 18.58 -12.33
N VAL A 97 -1.54 18.08 -11.08
CA VAL A 97 -2.76 17.43 -10.55
C VAL A 97 -3.95 18.39 -10.57
N ARG A 98 -3.75 19.65 -10.15
CA ARG A 98 -4.79 20.69 -10.18
C ARG A 98 -5.34 20.89 -11.59
N ASN A 99 -4.46 21.02 -12.58
CA ASN A 99 -4.84 21.36 -13.95
C ASN A 99 -5.41 20.16 -14.73
N ASN A 100 -4.98 18.94 -14.42
CA ASN A 100 -5.27 17.77 -15.25
C ASN A 100 -6.25 16.76 -14.63
N LEU A 101 -6.25 16.63 -13.29
CA LEU A 101 -6.93 15.54 -12.59
C LEU A 101 -8.01 15.97 -11.60
N ARG A 102 -7.87 17.13 -10.94
CA ARG A 102 -8.76 17.59 -9.85
C ARG A 102 -10.25 17.38 -10.14
N ASP A 103 -10.70 17.78 -11.33
CA ASP A 103 -12.11 17.73 -11.74
C ASP A 103 -12.49 16.44 -12.49
N LYS A 104 -11.63 15.41 -12.45
CA LYS A 104 -11.79 14.12 -13.16
C LYS A 104 -11.60 12.91 -12.26
N ILE A 105 -11.50 13.11 -10.95
CA ILE A 105 -11.36 12.07 -9.94
C ILE A 105 -12.42 12.26 -8.88
N ASP A 106 -12.73 11.21 -8.12
CA ASP A 106 -13.78 11.18 -7.11
C ASP A 106 -13.22 11.40 -5.71
N PHE A 107 -12.07 10.81 -5.40
CA PHE A 107 -11.33 10.93 -4.14
C PHE A 107 -9.82 10.74 -4.35
N VAL A 108 -9.03 10.98 -3.30
CA VAL A 108 -7.57 10.81 -3.26
C VAL A 108 -7.17 9.88 -2.12
N VAL A 109 -6.26 8.97 -2.41
CA VAL A 109 -5.52 8.15 -1.44
C VAL A 109 -4.10 8.66 -1.38
N TRP A 110 -3.64 9.02 -0.18
CA TRP A 110 -2.27 9.50 0.05
C TRP A 110 -1.56 8.62 1.09
N THR A 111 -0.64 7.78 0.65
CA THR A 111 -0.04 6.76 1.52
C THR A 111 1.23 7.22 2.27
N GLY A 112 1.30 8.49 2.66
CA GLY A 112 2.29 9.00 3.63
C GLY A 112 3.66 9.38 3.07
N ASP A 113 4.60 9.59 3.99
CA ASP A 113 5.99 10.03 3.78
C ASP A 113 6.13 11.43 3.18
N SER A 114 5.91 12.41 4.06
CA SER A 114 5.85 13.84 3.76
C SER A 114 6.94 14.64 4.46
N ALA A 115 7.97 13.96 4.95
CA ALA A 115 9.22 14.54 5.42
C ALA A 115 10.38 13.75 4.80
N ARG A 116 11.49 14.45 4.55
CA ARG A 116 12.73 13.87 4.02
C ARG A 116 13.24 12.67 4.85
N HIS A 117 14.08 11.86 4.22
CA HIS A 117 14.83 10.80 4.86
C HIS A 117 15.79 11.34 5.92
N ASP A 118 16.03 10.51 6.94
CA ASP A 118 16.97 10.80 8.03
C ASP A 118 18.38 10.26 7.68
N ASN A 119 18.93 10.70 6.55
CA ASN A 119 20.16 10.13 5.96
C ASN A 119 21.32 11.15 5.80
N ASP A 120 21.20 12.36 6.36
CA ASP A 120 22.30 13.33 6.45
C ASP A 120 22.70 13.55 7.91
N ASP A 121 23.83 12.96 8.31
CA ASP A 121 24.37 13.08 9.66
C ASP A 121 24.73 14.51 10.06
N ALA A 122 25.01 15.39 9.09
CA ALA A 122 25.34 16.79 9.37
C ALA A 122 24.10 17.65 9.63
N ILE A 123 22.96 17.25 9.06
CA ILE A 123 21.67 17.90 9.22
C ILE A 123 20.69 16.82 9.67
N PRO A 124 20.73 16.39 10.94
CA PRO A 124 19.80 15.38 11.43
C PRO A 124 18.37 15.92 11.42
N ARG A 125 17.40 15.04 11.15
CA ARG A 125 15.98 15.42 11.12
C ARG A 125 15.46 15.63 12.55
N SER A 126 14.65 16.68 12.75
CA SER A 126 14.02 16.97 14.04
C SER A 126 12.49 16.84 13.98
N PRO A 127 11.81 16.59 15.12
CA PRO A 127 10.34 16.56 15.18
C PRO A 127 9.66 17.79 14.57
N THR A 128 10.19 18.98 14.86
CA THR A 128 9.63 20.24 14.33
C THR A 128 9.71 20.29 12.82
N GLN A 129 10.85 19.93 12.23
CA GLN A 129 10.99 19.88 10.77
C GLN A 129 10.02 18.90 10.12
N ILE A 130 9.79 17.73 10.74
CA ILE A 130 8.84 16.73 10.24
C ILE A 130 7.41 17.29 10.24
N TYR A 131 7.00 17.91 11.34
CA TYR A 131 5.66 18.48 11.46
C TYR A 131 5.46 19.70 10.56
N ASP A 132 6.45 20.57 10.43
CA ASP A 132 6.40 21.73 9.54
C ASP A 132 6.33 21.32 8.07
N SER A 133 7.12 20.31 7.69
CA SER A 133 7.08 19.70 6.37
C SER A 133 5.70 19.13 6.07
N ASN A 134 5.14 18.35 7.00
CA ASN A 134 3.79 17.80 6.89
C ASN A 134 2.73 18.89 6.79
N ARG A 135 2.77 19.93 7.63
CA ARG A 135 1.84 21.08 7.55
C ARG A 135 1.90 21.77 6.20
N LYS A 136 3.10 21.99 5.66
CA LYS A 136 3.30 22.63 4.35
C LYS A 136 2.78 21.77 3.21
N THR A 137 3.04 20.47 3.23
CA THR A 137 2.49 19.51 2.24
C THR A 137 0.97 19.46 2.31
N VAL A 138 0.40 19.37 3.51
CA VAL A 138 -1.05 19.41 3.73
C VAL A 138 -1.66 20.70 3.20
N SER A 139 -1.05 21.85 3.46
CA SER A 139 -1.52 23.14 2.93
C SER A 139 -1.59 23.11 1.40
N LYS A 140 -0.54 22.62 0.73
CA LYS A 140 -0.49 22.55 -0.73
C LYS A 140 -1.52 21.58 -1.31
N VAL A 141 -1.74 20.44 -0.65
CA VAL A 141 -2.78 19.47 -1.04
C VAL A 141 -4.18 20.08 -0.86
N LEU A 142 -4.42 20.80 0.25
CA LEU A 142 -5.66 21.53 0.47
C LEU A 142 -5.89 22.59 -0.62
N ASP A 143 -4.85 23.32 -1.03
CA ASP A 143 -4.94 24.32 -2.11
C ASP A 143 -5.27 23.71 -3.48
N VAL A 144 -5.08 22.40 -3.67
CA VAL A 144 -5.54 21.70 -4.88
C VAL A 144 -7.00 21.29 -4.73
N PHE A 145 -7.40 20.75 -3.57
CA PHE A 145 -8.69 20.04 -3.42
C PHE A 145 -9.76 20.81 -2.65
N ARG A 146 -9.50 22.03 -2.18
CA ARG A 146 -10.54 22.91 -1.60
C ARG A 146 -11.51 23.41 -2.67
N THR A 147 -12.76 23.62 -2.24
CA THR A 147 -13.79 24.31 -3.00
C THR A 147 -13.39 25.78 -3.16
N THR A 148 -13.48 26.31 -4.38
CA THR A 148 -13.16 27.71 -4.73
C THR A 148 -14.30 28.68 -4.40
N ASP A 149 -15.48 28.14 -4.12
CA ASP A 149 -16.72 28.91 -3.97
C ASP A 149 -16.91 29.33 -2.52
N ASN A 150 -16.28 30.45 -2.16
CA ASN A 150 -16.62 31.21 -0.96
C ASN A 150 -17.93 31.95 -1.20
N GLU A 151 -19.02 31.61 -0.49
CA GLU A 151 -19.88 32.63 0.14
C GLU A 151 -20.95 32.13 1.15
N THR A 152 -21.28 30.83 1.26
CA THR A 152 -22.42 30.42 2.12
C THR A 152 -22.18 29.31 3.16
N SER A 153 -20.95 28.82 3.32
CA SER A 153 -20.66 27.76 4.30
C SER A 153 -20.01 28.33 5.56
N LEU A 154 -20.79 28.53 6.62
CA LEU A 154 -20.36 29.01 7.95
C LEU A 154 -19.42 28.05 8.71
N ASN A 155 -18.71 27.14 8.02
CA ASN A 155 -17.81 26.20 8.67
C ASN A 155 -16.50 26.01 7.85
N PRO A 156 -15.37 26.59 8.29
CA PRO A 156 -14.05 26.47 7.62
C PRO A 156 -13.51 25.03 7.51
N LEU A 157 -14.16 24.07 8.19
CA LEU A 157 -13.81 22.65 8.22
C LEU A 157 -14.49 21.78 7.16
N SER A 158 -15.42 22.31 6.35
CA SER A 158 -16.25 21.47 5.46
C SER A 158 -16.36 21.98 4.02
N SER A 159 -15.25 22.07 3.29
CA SER A 159 -15.30 22.39 1.86
C SER A 159 -14.16 21.78 1.06
N LEU A 160 -13.88 20.48 1.24
CA LEU A 160 -13.10 19.74 0.25
C LEU A 160 -14.01 19.39 -0.92
N PHE A 161 -13.62 19.84 -2.12
CA PHE A 161 -14.26 19.43 -3.36
C PHE A 161 -14.06 17.93 -3.59
N VAL A 162 -12.86 17.42 -3.28
CA VAL A 162 -12.46 16.00 -3.39
C VAL A 162 -12.01 15.47 -2.03
N PRO A 163 -12.59 14.38 -1.47
CA PRO A 163 -12.09 13.77 -0.24
C PRO A 163 -10.64 13.27 -0.41
N VAL A 164 -9.78 13.57 0.57
CA VAL A 164 -8.39 13.12 0.62
C VAL A 164 -8.20 12.27 1.86
N VAL A 165 -7.67 11.05 1.71
CA VAL A 165 -7.47 10.10 2.81
C VAL A 165 -5.97 9.81 2.97
N PRO A 166 -5.27 10.54 3.87
CA PRO A 166 -3.86 10.28 4.18
C PRO A 166 -3.64 9.10 5.13
N THR A 167 -2.42 8.55 5.08
CA THR A 167 -1.86 7.57 6.02
C THR A 167 -0.48 8.01 6.52
N LEU A 168 -0.11 7.62 7.75
CA LEU A 168 1.20 7.90 8.32
C LEU A 168 2.27 7.03 7.66
N GLY A 169 3.34 7.66 7.18
CA GLY A 169 4.55 6.98 6.75
C GLY A 169 5.60 6.84 7.85
N ASN A 170 6.67 6.09 7.57
CA ASN A 170 7.72 5.86 8.56
C ASN A 170 8.66 7.07 8.72
N ASN A 171 8.77 7.91 7.70
CA ASN A 171 9.45 9.20 7.75
C ASN A 171 8.55 10.34 8.28
N ASP A 172 7.28 10.07 8.54
CA ASP A 172 6.38 11.04 9.18
C ASP A 172 6.52 11.07 10.72
N ILE A 173 7.31 10.17 11.30
CA ILE A 173 7.46 10.04 12.75
C ILE A 173 8.92 10.18 13.20
N PHE A 174 9.07 10.47 14.49
CA PHE A 174 10.36 10.64 15.17
C PHE A 174 10.34 9.91 16.52
N PRO A 175 11.39 9.12 16.85
CA PRO A 175 12.53 8.73 16.00
C PRO A 175 12.09 7.93 14.76
N HIS A 176 12.88 7.91 13.69
CA HIS A 176 12.57 7.17 12.45
C HIS A 176 12.12 5.73 12.76
N ASN A 177 11.04 5.25 12.11
CA ASN A 177 10.35 3.96 12.33
C ASN A 177 9.70 3.70 13.69
N ILE A 178 10.06 4.45 14.73
CA ILE A 178 9.64 4.16 16.10
C ILE A 178 8.31 4.85 16.40
N MET A 179 7.20 4.18 16.06
CA MET A 179 5.86 4.60 16.45
C MET A 179 5.44 3.91 17.75
N GLU A 180 5.46 4.66 18.84
CA GLU A 180 4.98 4.21 20.15
C GLU A 180 3.44 4.08 20.18
N PRO A 181 2.87 3.23 21.07
CA PRO A 181 1.43 3.11 21.24
C PRO A 181 0.77 4.46 21.56
N GLY A 182 -0.30 4.78 20.82
CA GLY A 182 -1.13 5.93 21.11
C GLY A 182 -2.09 5.70 22.31
N PRO A 183 -2.71 6.76 22.86
CA PRO A 183 -2.53 8.17 22.47
C PRO A 183 -1.15 8.72 22.87
N SER A 184 -0.46 9.33 21.91
CA SER A 184 0.88 9.90 22.05
C SER A 184 0.95 11.34 21.54
N GLN A 185 2.08 12.02 21.77
CA GLN A 185 2.31 13.35 21.21
C GLN A 185 2.23 13.33 19.69
N VAL A 186 2.79 12.30 19.04
CA VAL A 186 2.75 12.12 17.58
C VAL A 186 1.30 12.06 17.08
N THR A 187 0.47 11.19 17.65
CA THR A 187 -0.93 11.07 17.24
C THR A 187 -1.72 12.37 17.43
N ARG A 188 -1.42 13.14 18.48
CA ARG A 188 -2.08 14.44 18.73
C ARG A 188 -1.66 15.51 17.74
N GLN A 189 -0.36 15.59 17.42
CA GLN A 189 0.15 16.51 16.41
C GLN A 189 -0.46 16.22 15.05
N TYR A 190 -0.52 14.95 14.64
CA TYR A 190 -1.15 14.59 13.38
C TYR A 190 -2.67 14.76 13.38
N ALA A 191 -3.34 14.60 14.51
CA ALA A 191 -4.77 14.89 14.60
C ALA A 191 -5.06 16.38 14.31
N ASP A 192 -4.17 17.27 14.74
CA ASP A 192 -4.23 18.70 14.41
C ASP A 192 -3.84 18.99 12.95
N ILE A 193 -2.71 18.44 12.49
CA ILE A 193 -2.22 18.64 11.11
C ILE A 193 -3.26 18.15 10.07
N TRP A 194 -3.90 17.01 10.33
CA TRP A 194 -4.89 16.39 9.44
C TRP A 194 -6.33 16.71 9.80
N ARG A 195 -6.58 17.71 10.63
CA ARG A 195 -7.94 18.09 11.07
C ARG A 195 -8.92 18.29 9.91
N SER A 196 -8.44 18.78 8.76
CA SER A 196 -9.26 19.00 7.55
C SER A 196 -9.58 17.72 6.77
N PHE A 197 -8.87 16.62 7.01
CA PHE A 197 -9.05 15.32 6.35
C PHE A 197 -9.75 14.28 7.24
N LEU A 198 -9.63 14.43 8.55
CA LEU A 198 -10.19 13.49 9.52
C LEU A 198 -11.69 13.73 9.71
N PRO A 199 -12.55 12.72 9.48
CA PRO A 199 -13.95 12.83 9.88
C PRO A 199 -14.07 12.93 11.39
N GLU A 200 -14.96 13.81 11.87
CA GLU A 200 -15.15 14.10 13.30
C GLU A 200 -15.40 12.82 14.12
N THR A 201 -16.21 11.91 13.59
CA THR A 201 -16.53 10.63 14.24
C THR A 201 -15.34 9.68 14.40
N GLN A 202 -14.23 9.93 13.71
CA GLN A 202 -13.01 9.14 13.79
C GLN A 202 -11.89 9.82 14.58
N TYR A 203 -12.08 11.06 15.03
CA TYR A 203 -11.00 11.83 15.67
C TYR A 203 -10.39 11.09 16.88
N HIS A 204 -11.23 10.54 17.76
CA HIS A 204 -10.76 9.76 18.91
C HIS A 204 -10.11 8.42 18.53
N VAL A 205 -10.54 7.80 17.42
CA VAL A 205 -9.92 6.57 16.91
C VAL A 205 -8.53 6.88 16.39
N PHE A 206 -8.40 7.97 15.64
CA PHE A 206 -7.13 8.47 15.13
C PHE A 206 -6.18 8.84 16.27
N GLU A 207 -6.65 9.62 17.25
CA GLU A 207 -5.81 10.01 18.39
C GLU A 207 -5.33 8.79 19.19
N LYS A 208 -6.13 7.71 19.25
CA LYS A 208 -5.76 6.47 19.93
C LYS A 208 -4.67 5.69 19.19
N GLY A 209 -4.64 5.71 17.86
CA GLY A 209 -3.81 4.74 17.11
C GLY A 209 -3.18 5.21 15.80
N GLY A 210 -3.46 6.42 15.34
CA GLY A 210 -3.02 6.92 14.04
C GLY A 210 -3.69 6.23 12.84
N TYR A 211 -4.82 5.54 13.07
CA TYR A 211 -5.60 4.85 12.03
C TYR A 211 -7.06 5.26 12.10
N TYR A 212 -7.76 5.23 10.97
CA TYR A 212 -9.16 5.63 10.84
C TYR A 212 -9.76 5.15 9.52
N TRP A 213 -11.05 5.39 9.29
CA TRP A 213 -11.66 5.24 7.97
C TRP A 213 -12.46 6.48 7.58
N GLN A 214 -12.53 6.80 6.29
CA GLN A 214 -13.36 7.88 5.75
C GLN A 214 -14.24 7.29 4.65
N GLN A 215 -15.55 7.57 4.71
CA GLN A 215 -16.44 7.27 3.60
C GLN A 215 -16.12 8.23 2.45
N VAL A 216 -15.90 7.71 1.25
CA VAL A 216 -15.54 8.50 0.07
C VAL A 216 -16.63 8.52 -1.00
N LEU A 217 -17.53 7.54 -0.99
CA LEU A 217 -18.75 7.54 -1.81
C LEU A 217 -19.99 7.31 -0.93
N PRO A 218 -21.11 8.02 -1.17
CA PRO A 218 -22.33 7.87 -0.40
C PRO A 218 -22.97 6.50 -0.59
N GLY A 219 -23.90 6.15 0.29
CA GLY A 219 -24.76 4.99 0.13
C GLY A 219 -25.73 5.13 -1.05
N ARG A 220 -26.41 4.03 -1.39
CA ARG A 220 -27.47 4.00 -2.42
C ARG A 220 -28.65 4.88 -2.06
N ASN A 221 -28.85 5.13 -0.77
CA ASN A 221 -29.83 6.06 -0.23
C ASN A 221 -29.34 7.52 -0.20
N GLY A 222 -28.12 7.81 -0.67
CA GLY A 222 -27.52 9.15 -0.63
C GLY A 222 -26.97 9.57 0.72
N GLU A 223 -27.08 8.71 1.72
CA GLU A 223 -26.65 9.01 3.08
C GLU A 223 -25.17 8.71 3.30
N TRP A 224 -24.60 9.40 4.29
CA TRP A 224 -23.24 9.20 4.77
C TRP A 224 -23.26 8.66 6.21
N GLY A 225 -22.16 8.02 6.61
CA GLY A 225 -21.94 7.60 7.99
C GLY A 225 -22.92 6.51 8.46
N PRO A 226 -23.44 6.59 9.71
CA PRO A 226 -24.31 5.60 10.32
C PRO A 226 -25.52 5.15 9.50
N SER A 227 -26.10 6.07 8.72
CA SER A 227 -27.34 5.85 7.96
C SER A 227 -27.11 5.35 6.53
N SER A 228 -25.84 5.18 6.11
CA SER A 228 -25.50 4.75 4.75
C SER A 228 -25.92 3.29 4.48
N ASP A 229 -26.68 3.07 3.41
CA ASP A 229 -26.92 1.72 2.85
C ASP A 229 -26.01 1.51 1.63
N GLY A 230 -24.92 0.78 1.82
CA GLY A 230 -23.84 0.67 0.85
C GLY A 230 -22.92 1.89 0.84
N GLY A 231 -22.17 2.05 -0.25
CA GLY A 231 -21.14 3.08 -0.41
C GLY A 231 -19.72 2.52 -0.29
N LEU A 232 -18.73 3.40 -0.39
CA LEU A 232 -17.31 3.05 -0.37
C LEU A 232 -16.60 3.83 0.74
N ALA A 233 -15.86 3.11 1.58
CA ALA A 233 -14.97 3.69 2.58
C ALA A 233 -13.51 3.34 2.30
N VAL A 234 -12.60 4.24 2.66
CA VAL A 234 -11.16 4.02 2.64
C VAL A 234 -10.66 3.92 4.06
N PHE A 235 -9.95 2.85 4.37
CA PHE A 235 -9.37 2.57 5.68
C PHE A 235 -7.89 2.91 5.67
N SER A 236 -7.51 3.94 6.41
CA SER A 236 -6.13 4.36 6.63
C SER A 236 -5.55 3.58 7.81
N LEU A 237 -4.69 2.61 7.51
CA LEU A 237 -4.03 1.77 8.51
C LEU A 237 -2.69 2.38 8.91
N ASN A 238 -2.44 2.50 10.22
CA ASN A 238 -1.10 2.74 10.74
C ASN A 238 -0.28 1.44 10.66
N THR A 239 0.45 1.23 9.56
CA THR A 239 1.21 0.00 9.36
C THR A 239 2.50 -0.05 10.17
N LEU A 240 2.91 1.06 10.82
CA LEU A 240 4.07 1.08 11.71
C LEU A 240 3.87 0.20 12.96
N TYR A 241 2.63 -0.04 13.39
CA TYR A 241 2.36 -1.01 14.45
C TYR A 241 2.49 -2.47 14.01
N PHE A 242 2.61 -2.73 12.71
CA PHE A 242 2.88 -4.05 12.17
C PHE A 242 4.34 -4.19 11.74
N PHE A 243 5.09 -3.08 11.68
CA PHE A 243 6.37 -2.99 11.00
C PHE A 243 7.52 -3.60 11.80
N ASN A 244 8.35 -4.44 11.18
CA ASN A 244 9.45 -5.14 11.86
C ASN A 244 10.56 -4.20 12.35
N SER A 245 10.79 -3.09 11.65
CA SER A 245 11.76 -2.06 12.05
C SER A 245 11.27 -1.18 13.20
N ASN A 246 9.98 -1.27 13.60
CA ASN A 246 9.48 -0.57 14.77
C ASN A 246 9.81 -1.33 16.05
N ALA A 247 10.87 -0.92 16.73
CA ALA A 247 11.30 -1.53 17.99
C ALA A 247 10.36 -1.28 19.19
N ALA A 248 9.38 -0.37 19.07
CA ALA A 248 8.43 -0.05 20.14
C ALA A 248 7.22 -1.01 20.22
N VAL A 249 7.09 -1.95 19.27
CA VAL A 249 5.97 -2.90 19.20
C VAL A 249 6.45 -4.35 19.12
N ASP A 250 5.62 -5.30 19.60
CA ASP A 250 5.90 -6.74 19.60
C ASP A 250 4.74 -7.53 18.96
N GLY A 251 4.42 -7.13 17.72
CA GLY A 251 3.46 -7.82 16.86
C GLY A 251 2.00 -7.61 17.27
N CYS A 252 1.16 -8.58 16.91
CA CYS A 252 -0.29 -8.50 17.01
C CYS A 252 -0.91 -9.61 17.87
N ASP A 253 -0.14 -10.42 18.61
CA ASP A 253 -0.69 -11.55 19.38
C ASP A 253 -1.21 -11.17 20.77
N LYS A 254 -0.55 -10.23 21.44
CA LYS A 254 -0.90 -9.83 22.82
C LYS A 254 -1.86 -8.65 22.79
N ARG A 255 -2.88 -8.68 23.67
CA ARG A 255 -3.88 -7.61 23.80
C ARG A 255 -3.32 -6.24 24.16
N SER A 256 -2.14 -6.19 24.77
CA SER A 256 -1.46 -4.95 25.15
C SER A 256 -0.76 -4.26 23.99
N GLU A 257 -0.55 -4.96 22.87
CA GLU A 257 0.18 -4.42 21.72
C GLU A 257 -0.77 -3.59 20.85
N PRO A 258 -0.34 -2.41 20.38
CA PRO A 258 -1.17 -1.56 19.53
C PRO A 258 -1.55 -2.26 18.22
N GLY A 259 -0.69 -3.16 17.70
CA GLY A 259 -0.99 -3.98 16.53
C GLY A 259 -2.18 -4.92 16.75
N TYR A 260 -2.31 -5.52 17.94
CA TYR A 260 -3.48 -6.33 18.29
C TYR A 260 -4.74 -5.48 18.30
N GLU A 261 -4.69 -4.31 18.95
CA GLU A 261 -5.84 -3.41 19.05
C GLU A 261 -6.33 -2.94 17.68
N GLN A 262 -5.41 -2.57 16.78
CA GLN A 262 -5.74 -2.17 15.42
C GLN A 262 -6.34 -3.33 14.61
N MET A 263 -5.83 -4.56 14.75
CA MET A 263 -6.40 -5.72 14.07
C MET A 263 -7.81 -6.08 14.57
N GLU A 264 -8.08 -5.90 15.86
CA GLU A 264 -9.43 -6.06 16.42
C GLU A 264 -10.36 -4.94 15.96
N TRP A 265 -9.88 -3.70 15.94
CA TRP A 265 -10.61 -2.57 15.36
C TRP A 265 -10.97 -2.85 13.90
N LEU A 266 -9.99 -3.23 13.07
CA LEU A 266 -10.18 -3.52 11.64
C LEU A 266 -11.22 -4.60 11.42
N LYS A 267 -11.14 -5.71 12.17
CA LYS A 267 -12.14 -6.79 12.13
C LYS A 267 -13.55 -6.26 12.42
N ASN A 268 -13.71 -5.51 13.52
CA ASN A 268 -15.02 -5.01 13.93
C ASN A 268 -15.58 -4.00 12.92
N GLN A 269 -14.75 -3.10 12.40
CA GLN A 269 -15.18 -2.14 11.39
C GLN A 269 -15.55 -2.81 10.07
N LEU A 270 -14.78 -3.80 9.59
CA LEU A 270 -15.13 -4.55 8.38
C LEU A 270 -16.42 -5.34 8.54
N GLN A 271 -16.71 -5.86 9.75
CA GLN A 271 -18.00 -6.47 10.03
C GLN A 271 -19.14 -5.45 9.93
N ILE A 272 -18.97 -4.25 10.48
CA ILE A 272 -19.96 -3.17 10.34
C ILE A 272 -20.16 -2.81 8.86
N MET A 273 -19.09 -2.74 8.07
CA MET A 273 -19.19 -2.48 6.63
C MET A 273 -19.99 -3.56 5.91
N ARG A 274 -19.73 -4.84 6.22
CA ARG A 274 -20.51 -5.97 5.69
C ARG A 274 -21.99 -5.85 6.03
N ASP A 275 -22.31 -5.61 7.30
CA ASP A 275 -23.69 -5.54 7.80
C ASP A 275 -24.49 -4.40 7.14
N ARG A 276 -23.79 -3.41 6.58
CA ARG A 276 -24.35 -2.24 5.89
C ARG A 276 -24.16 -2.26 4.39
N ASN A 277 -23.76 -3.39 3.81
CA ASN A 277 -23.47 -3.53 2.38
C ASN A 277 -22.39 -2.56 1.84
N MET A 278 -21.60 -1.94 2.73
CA MET A 278 -20.52 -1.03 2.37
C MET A 278 -19.31 -1.81 1.88
N LYS A 279 -18.49 -1.16 1.06
CA LYS A 279 -17.21 -1.71 0.57
C LYS A 279 -16.04 -0.92 1.12
N ALA A 280 -14.88 -1.56 1.19
CA ALA A 280 -13.68 -0.99 1.79
C ALA A 280 -12.46 -1.08 0.87
N ILE A 281 -11.70 0.00 0.73
CA ILE A 281 -10.31 -0.02 0.25
C ILE A 281 -9.41 0.06 1.48
N LEU A 282 -8.44 -0.83 1.60
CA LEU A 282 -7.44 -0.78 2.67
C LEU A 282 -6.19 -0.09 2.16
N ILE A 283 -5.75 0.96 2.85
CA ILE A 283 -4.53 1.69 2.53
C ILE A 283 -3.58 1.65 3.72
N GLY A 284 -2.28 1.70 3.43
CA GLY A 284 -1.21 1.75 4.42
C GLY A 284 0.03 2.37 3.82
N HIS A 285 1.03 2.71 4.62
CA HIS A 285 2.33 3.11 4.08
C HIS A 285 3.18 1.88 3.77
N VAL A 286 3.76 1.24 4.79
CA VAL A 286 4.55 0.00 4.65
C VAL A 286 3.68 -1.17 4.18
N PRO A 287 3.98 -1.80 3.03
CA PRO A 287 3.19 -2.91 2.51
C PRO A 287 3.44 -4.24 3.26
N PRO A 288 2.49 -5.20 3.21
CA PRO A 288 2.61 -6.52 3.83
C PRO A 288 3.52 -7.48 3.03
N ALA A 289 4.73 -7.04 2.67
CA ALA A 289 5.69 -7.88 1.95
C ALA A 289 6.13 -9.07 2.81
N TRP A 290 6.14 -10.24 2.19
CA TRP A 290 6.43 -11.53 2.83
C TRP A 290 7.09 -12.48 1.83
N THR A 291 8.37 -12.22 1.54
CA THR A 291 9.23 -13.02 0.66
C THR A 291 10.42 -13.58 1.44
N SER A 292 11.26 -14.38 0.78
CA SER A 292 12.51 -14.89 1.36
C SER A 292 13.49 -13.78 1.73
N THR A 293 13.50 -12.68 0.97
CA THR A 293 14.41 -11.54 1.19
C THR A 293 13.77 -10.38 1.95
N LYS A 294 12.44 -10.27 2.01
CA LYS A 294 11.76 -9.16 2.71
C LYS A 294 10.55 -9.61 3.50
N GLN A 295 10.57 -9.39 4.81
CA GLN A 295 9.41 -9.47 5.69
C GLN A 295 9.18 -8.10 6.30
N SER A 296 8.25 -7.33 5.74
CA SER A 296 8.01 -5.99 6.26
C SER A 296 7.26 -6.02 7.59
N TRP A 297 6.32 -6.94 7.76
CA TRP A 297 5.48 -6.98 8.95
C TRP A 297 5.87 -8.10 9.90
N ASP A 298 5.52 -7.97 11.17
CA ASP A 298 5.58 -9.08 12.12
C ASP A 298 4.66 -10.22 11.68
N GLU A 299 5.12 -11.46 11.84
CA GLU A 299 4.42 -12.67 11.38
C GLU A 299 2.98 -12.74 11.90
N THR A 300 2.77 -12.36 13.16
CA THR A 300 1.46 -12.45 13.81
C THR A 300 0.48 -11.41 13.25
N CYS A 301 0.99 -10.22 12.92
CA CYS A 301 0.24 -9.18 12.23
C CYS A 301 -0.09 -9.58 10.81
N TRP A 302 0.90 -10.05 10.05
CA TRP A 302 0.71 -10.50 8.67
C TRP A 302 -0.34 -11.62 8.58
N LYS A 303 -0.25 -12.64 9.44
CA LYS A 303 -1.22 -13.74 9.49
C LYS A 303 -2.63 -13.27 9.78
N LYS A 304 -2.81 -12.38 10.77
CA LYS A 304 -4.13 -11.80 11.08
C LYS A 304 -4.68 -10.97 9.93
N TYR A 305 -3.83 -10.17 9.28
CA TYR A 305 -4.23 -9.35 8.15
C TYR A 305 -4.70 -10.19 6.96
N VAL A 306 -3.93 -11.21 6.60
CA VAL A 306 -4.26 -12.17 5.53
C VAL A 306 -5.56 -12.90 5.85
N LEU A 307 -5.76 -13.30 7.11
CA LEU A 307 -6.98 -13.93 7.55
C LEU A 307 -8.18 -12.99 7.48
N TRP A 308 -8.07 -11.75 7.96
CA TRP A 308 -9.15 -10.75 7.85
C TRP A 308 -9.48 -10.44 6.40
N SER A 309 -8.46 -10.31 5.55
CA SER A 309 -8.65 -10.08 4.12
C SER A 309 -9.41 -11.23 3.45
N LYS A 310 -9.09 -12.49 3.81
CA LYS A 310 -9.85 -13.66 3.35
C LYS A 310 -11.29 -13.68 3.89
N GLN A 311 -11.46 -13.41 5.18
CA GLN A 311 -12.77 -13.48 5.82
C GLN A 311 -13.68 -12.36 5.33
N TYR A 312 -13.16 -11.17 5.02
CA TYR A 312 -13.90 -10.00 4.52
C TYR A 312 -13.72 -9.75 3.02
N ARG A 313 -13.42 -10.81 2.26
CA ARG A 313 -13.21 -10.75 0.80
C ARG A 313 -14.43 -10.28 -0.01
N ASP A 314 -15.62 -10.30 0.59
CA ASP A 314 -16.88 -9.76 0.09
C ASP A 314 -16.98 -8.22 0.25
N VAL A 315 -16.25 -7.65 1.21
CA VAL A 315 -16.23 -6.23 1.55
C VAL A 315 -15.04 -5.51 0.91
N ILE A 316 -13.85 -6.11 0.98
CA ILE A 316 -12.60 -5.47 0.58
C ILE A 316 -12.48 -5.46 -0.95
N VAL A 317 -12.21 -4.28 -1.49
CA VAL A 317 -12.11 -3.98 -2.94
C VAL A 317 -10.67 -4.00 -3.42
N GLY A 318 -9.71 -3.62 -2.56
CA GLY A 318 -8.30 -3.55 -2.90
C GLY A 318 -7.44 -3.15 -1.72
N HIS A 319 -6.14 -3.40 -1.87
CA HIS A 319 -5.11 -3.08 -0.88
C HIS A 319 -4.02 -2.24 -1.56
N ILE A 320 -3.78 -1.01 -1.09
CA ILE A 320 -2.93 -0.02 -1.77
C ILE A 320 -1.89 0.55 -0.80
N TYR A 321 -0.62 0.56 -1.19
CA TYR A 321 0.51 0.96 -0.35
C TYR A 321 1.60 1.74 -1.11
N GLY A 322 2.56 2.30 -0.37
CA GLY A 322 3.75 2.99 -0.89
C GLY A 322 5.03 2.41 -0.30
N HIS A 323 5.91 3.26 0.25
CA HIS A 323 7.14 2.95 1.00
C HIS A 323 8.29 2.36 0.17
N MET A 324 7.98 1.40 -0.70
CA MET A 324 9.00 0.63 -1.44
C MET A 324 9.56 1.39 -2.64
N ASN A 325 9.04 2.58 -2.98
CA ASN A 325 9.38 3.38 -4.16
C ASN A 325 9.39 2.65 -5.54
N LEU A 326 8.90 1.40 -5.61
CA LEU A 326 8.86 0.55 -6.80
C LEU A 326 7.42 0.30 -7.26
N ASP A 327 7.20 0.30 -8.58
CA ASP A 327 5.94 -0.18 -9.16
C ASP A 327 5.86 -1.71 -9.16
N HIS A 328 5.12 -2.28 -8.21
CA HIS A 328 4.91 -3.72 -8.16
C HIS A 328 3.61 -4.10 -7.47
N PHE A 329 3.33 -5.41 -7.50
CA PHE A 329 2.20 -6.00 -6.81
C PHE A 329 2.66 -7.27 -6.09
N MET A 330 1.91 -7.66 -5.06
CA MET A 330 2.15 -8.89 -4.31
C MET A 330 0.89 -9.74 -4.27
N ILE A 331 1.07 -11.05 -4.14
CA ILE A 331 -0.02 -12.00 -3.97
C ILE A 331 0.11 -12.61 -2.59
N LEU A 332 -0.85 -12.30 -1.70
CA LEU A 332 -0.91 -12.86 -0.37
C LEU A 332 -1.68 -14.18 -0.40
N ASP A 333 -1.10 -15.23 0.17
CA ASP A 333 -1.70 -16.57 0.20
C ASP A 333 -2.26 -16.90 1.59
N SER A 334 -3.59 -17.07 1.67
CA SER A 334 -4.25 -17.43 2.92
C SER A 334 -3.96 -18.84 3.45
N HIS A 335 -3.39 -19.75 2.65
CA HIS A 335 -2.95 -21.07 3.12
C HIS A 335 -1.53 -21.02 3.72
N LYS A 336 -0.66 -20.13 3.26
CA LYS A 336 0.65 -19.89 3.92
C LYS A 336 0.46 -19.36 5.33
N GLY A 337 -0.54 -18.50 5.53
CA GLY A 337 -0.91 -17.97 6.86
C GLY A 337 -1.43 -19.00 7.89
N LEU A 338 -1.70 -20.24 7.49
CA LEU A 338 -2.27 -21.29 8.35
C LEU A 338 -1.28 -22.34 8.83
N LYS A 339 -0.04 -22.38 8.31
CA LYS A 339 1.00 -23.29 8.81
C LYS A 339 1.89 -22.57 9.84
N PRO A 340 2.02 -23.09 11.08
CA PRO A 340 3.07 -22.65 11.99
C PRO A 340 4.43 -22.93 11.36
N ARG A 341 5.40 -22.01 11.51
CA ARG A 341 6.78 -22.27 11.13
C ARG A 341 7.33 -23.36 12.05
N ASP A 342 8.02 -24.35 11.49
CA ASP A 342 8.70 -25.38 12.27
C ASP A 342 9.76 -24.76 13.17
N GLY A 343 9.45 -24.68 14.47
CA GLY A 343 10.33 -25.04 15.59
C GLY A 343 11.66 -24.28 15.83
N LYS A 344 12.11 -23.32 15.02
CA LYS A 344 13.25 -22.48 15.42
C LYS A 344 12.78 -21.45 16.46
N LYS A 345 12.97 -21.78 17.74
CA LYS A 345 12.64 -20.95 18.90
C LYS A 345 13.00 -19.48 18.63
N ARG A 346 12.02 -18.57 18.76
CA ARG A 346 12.25 -17.11 18.85
C ARG A 346 13.42 -16.87 19.80
N LYS A 347 14.53 -16.29 19.33
CA LYS A 347 15.44 -15.59 20.24
C LYS A 347 14.61 -14.47 20.85
N HIS A 348 14.35 -14.50 22.16
CA HIS A 348 13.70 -13.39 22.83
C HIS A 348 14.51 -12.12 22.55
N LYS A 349 13.93 -11.12 21.86
CA LYS A 349 14.42 -9.74 21.95
C LYS A 349 14.47 -9.42 23.44
N LYS A 350 15.68 -9.28 24.00
CA LYS A 350 15.86 -8.87 25.39
C LYS A 350 15.17 -7.52 25.53
N LYS A 351 14.14 -7.44 26.37
CA LYS A 351 13.64 -6.15 26.85
C LYS A 351 14.81 -5.45 27.52
N LEU A 352 15.22 -4.28 27.03
CA LEU A 352 16.07 -3.37 27.80
C LEU A 352 15.24 -2.83 28.96
N GLY A 353 15.16 -3.61 30.03
CA GLY A 353 14.70 -3.16 31.32
C GLY A 353 15.89 -2.71 32.14
N GLY A 354 15.99 -1.40 32.37
CA GLY A 354 16.79 -0.82 33.45
C GLY A 354 18.21 -0.39 33.07
N LYS A 355 18.41 0.94 33.07
CA LYS A 355 19.68 1.68 33.25
C LYS A 355 20.94 0.95 32.77
N SER A 356 21.16 0.87 31.46
CA SER A 356 22.49 0.62 30.90
C SER A 356 22.93 1.88 30.16
N SER A 357 24.18 2.25 30.42
CA SER A 357 24.84 3.47 29.98
C SER A 357 25.03 3.47 28.48
N MET A 358 24.90 4.64 27.85
CA MET A 358 25.26 4.93 26.45
C MET A 358 26.63 4.35 26.01
N PHE A 359 27.53 4.09 26.98
CA PHE A 359 28.81 3.43 26.77
C PHE A 359 28.72 1.96 26.32
N ASP A 360 27.74 1.19 26.79
CA ASP A 360 27.62 -0.24 26.43
C ASP A 360 27.20 -0.42 24.96
N TYR A 361 26.41 0.52 24.43
CA TYR A 361 26.02 0.55 23.01
C TYR A 361 27.21 0.86 22.10
N ILE A 362 28.10 1.78 22.51
CA ILE A 362 29.31 2.12 21.75
C ILE A 362 30.30 0.94 21.76
N PHE A 363 30.47 0.27 22.89
CA PHE A 363 31.41 -0.88 22.98
C PHE A 363 31.00 -2.04 22.06
N GLN A 364 29.70 -2.29 21.88
CA GLN A 364 29.21 -3.37 21.04
C GLN A 364 29.37 -3.10 19.53
N ILE A 365 29.47 -1.83 19.11
CA ILE A 365 29.78 -1.46 17.72
C ILE A 365 31.27 -1.68 17.40
N PHE A 366 32.17 -1.53 18.39
CA PHE A 366 33.61 -1.56 18.16
C PHE A 366 34.27 -2.95 18.24
N THR A 367 33.61 -3.96 18.82
CA THR A 367 34.17 -5.32 18.93
C THR A 367 33.42 -6.30 18.03
N GLY A 368 33.52 -6.10 16.72
CA GLY A 368 33.10 -7.11 15.74
C GLY A 368 34.02 -8.33 15.82
N ASN A 369 33.46 -9.49 16.16
CA ASN A 369 34.04 -10.82 16.00
C ASN A 369 32.92 -11.87 16.12
N GLU A 370 32.04 -11.93 15.12
CA GLU A 370 31.34 -13.16 14.76
C GLU A 370 31.61 -13.39 13.26
N GLU A 371 32.16 -14.54 12.91
CA GLU A 371 32.40 -14.93 11.51
C GLU A 371 31.07 -14.95 10.75
N PRO A 372 30.98 -14.34 9.55
CA PRO A 372 29.74 -14.29 8.80
C PRO A 372 29.38 -15.68 8.27
N ASP A 373 28.18 -16.13 8.60
CA ASP A 373 27.54 -17.30 8.00
C ASP A 373 27.28 -16.98 6.52
N VAL A 374 28.06 -17.59 5.62
CA VAL A 374 28.13 -17.34 4.16
C VAL A 374 26.79 -17.62 3.44
N CYS A 375 25.78 -18.09 4.17
CA CYS A 375 24.44 -18.41 3.68
C CYS A 375 23.33 -17.50 4.26
N SER A 376 23.67 -16.45 5.01
CA SER A 376 22.69 -15.43 5.39
C SER A 376 22.45 -14.51 4.21
N VAL A 377 21.27 -14.64 3.59
CA VAL A 377 20.80 -13.63 2.63
C VAL A 377 20.50 -12.39 3.44
N ASP A 378 21.24 -11.31 3.21
CA ASP A 378 20.99 -10.01 3.85
C ASP A 378 19.50 -9.66 3.67
N GLU A 379 18.83 -9.36 4.78
CA GLU A 379 17.42 -8.97 4.74
C GLU A 379 17.31 -7.66 3.94
N PHE A 380 16.51 -7.67 2.87
CA PHE A 380 16.32 -6.49 2.02
C PHE A 380 15.81 -5.33 2.87
N ASP A 381 16.60 -4.27 2.96
CA ASP A 381 16.26 -3.10 3.75
C ASP A 381 16.20 -1.85 2.87
N PRO A 382 15.00 -1.39 2.45
CA PRO A 382 14.85 -0.14 1.73
C PRO A 382 15.24 1.08 2.60
N GLU A 383 15.48 0.87 3.90
CA GLU A 383 15.83 1.91 4.86
C GLU A 383 17.34 2.10 4.96
N ALA A 384 18.14 1.03 4.83
CA ALA A 384 19.60 1.09 4.79
C ALA A 384 20.15 1.60 3.44
N ASP A 385 19.35 1.49 2.38
CA ASP A 385 19.72 1.87 1.01
C ASP A 385 18.52 2.61 0.37
N PRO A 386 18.36 3.93 0.61
CA PRO A 386 17.19 4.70 0.16
C PRO A 386 17.13 4.80 -1.37
N ILE A 387 18.29 4.89 -2.03
CA ILE A 387 18.38 4.42 -3.42
C ILE A 387 18.27 2.92 -3.24
N MET A 388 17.15 2.25 -3.50
CA MET A 388 17.25 0.81 -3.58
C MET A 388 18.24 0.54 -4.70
N SER A 389 19.49 0.23 -4.35
CA SER A 389 20.52 -0.02 -5.33
C SER A 389 19.94 -1.05 -6.26
N VAL A 390 20.18 -0.89 -7.57
CA VAL A 390 19.62 -1.79 -8.58
C VAL A 390 19.86 -3.26 -8.19
N THR A 391 20.93 -3.53 -7.44
CA THR A 391 21.24 -4.77 -6.73
C THR A 391 20.24 -5.17 -5.63
N SER A 392 19.98 -4.36 -4.60
CA SER A 392 19.07 -4.73 -3.51
C SER A 392 17.61 -4.87 -3.98
N ALA A 393 17.14 -3.94 -4.81
CA ALA A 393 15.82 -4.06 -5.44
C ALA A 393 15.72 -5.28 -6.37
N SER A 394 16.83 -5.70 -6.99
CA SER A 394 16.87 -6.92 -7.80
C SER A 394 16.57 -8.16 -6.98
N ASP A 395 17.20 -8.31 -5.82
CA ASP A 395 16.98 -9.48 -4.97
C ASP A 395 15.55 -9.54 -4.44
N TYR A 396 14.95 -8.38 -4.12
CA TYR A 396 13.54 -8.29 -3.76
C TYR A 396 12.59 -8.65 -4.91
N LEU A 397 12.76 -8.09 -6.11
CA LEU A 397 11.92 -8.40 -7.26
C LEU A 397 12.06 -9.86 -7.69
N GLN A 398 13.26 -10.43 -7.55
CA GLN A 398 13.55 -11.82 -7.83
C GLN A 398 12.89 -12.75 -6.79
N SER A 399 12.93 -12.44 -5.50
CA SER A 399 12.21 -13.22 -4.48
C SER A 399 10.69 -13.14 -4.65
N LEU A 400 10.16 -11.98 -5.08
CA LEU A 400 8.76 -11.84 -5.47
C LEU A 400 8.39 -12.75 -6.65
N ARG A 401 9.29 -12.89 -7.63
CA ARG A 401 9.10 -13.79 -8.76
C ARG A 401 9.12 -15.26 -8.33
N GLU A 402 9.96 -15.62 -7.37
CA GLU A 402 10.01 -16.96 -6.78
C GLU A 402 8.70 -17.29 -6.05
N GLU A 403 8.17 -16.34 -5.28
CA GLU A 403 6.83 -16.43 -4.68
C GLU A 403 5.73 -16.66 -5.73
N PHE A 404 5.80 -15.97 -6.87
CA PHE A 404 4.88 -16.24 -7.98
C PHE A 404 5.05 -17.64 -8.56
N ALA A 405 6.26 -18.21 -8.54
CA ALA A 405 6.53 -19.55 -9.06
C ALA A 405 5.97 -20.66 -8.17
N GLU A 406 5.76 -20.38 -6.88
CA GLU A 406 5.08 -21.28 -5.95
C GLU A 406 3.56 -21.31 -6.15
N LEU A 407 3.00 -20.38 -6.92
CA LEU A 407 1.57 -20.37 -7.22
C LEU A 407 1.19 -21.64 -7.99
N PRO A 408 0.06 -22.27 -7.66
CA PRO A 408 -0.38 -23.45 -8.38
C PRO A 408 -0.59 -23.15 -9.86
N SER A 409 -0.08 -24.03 -10.73
CA SER A 409 -0.25 -23.91 -12.18
C SER A 409 -1.53 -24.61 -12.63
N PRO A 410 -2.27 -24.08 -13.63
CA PRO A 410 -3.41 -24.77 -14.24
C PRO A 410 -3.08 -26.15 -14.79
N ASN A 411 -1.81 -26.38 -15.16
CA ASN A 411 -1.33 -27.65 -15.72
C ASN A 411 -0.59 -28.52 -14.68
N ALA A 412 -0.65 -28.18 -13.40
CA ALA A 412 0.02 -28.97 -12.34
C ALA A 412 -0.71 -30.29 -12.11
N ASN A 413 0.04 -31.37 -11.86
CA ASN A 413 -0.53 -32.67 -11.49
C ASN A 413 -1.43 -32.57 -10.24
N GLN A 414 -1.08 -31.69 -9.30
CA GLN A 414 -1.88 -31.35 -8.12
C GLN A 414 -3.29 -30.85 -8.47
N ALA A 415 -3.47 -30.17 -9.61
CA ALA A 415 -4.80 -29.74 -10.06
C ALA A 415 -5.68 -30.94 -10.46
N ALA A 416 -5.09 -32.02 -10.99
CA ALA A 416 -5.84 -33.25 -11.27
C ALA A 416 -6.23 -33.98 -9.97
N GLU A 417 -5.34 -34.00 -8.98
CA GLU A 417 -5.56 -34.65 -7.68
C GLU A 417 -6.67 -33.98 -6.84
N VAL A 418 -6.72 -32.64 -6.85
CA VAL A 418 -7.71 -31.86 -6.06
C VAL A 418 -9.02 -31.63 -6.84
N GLY A 419 -9.14 -32.17 -8.06
CA GLY A 419 -10.36 -32.11 -8.87
C GLY A 419 -10.58 -30.78 -9.59
N GLY A 420 -9.51 -30.13 -10.02
CA GLY A 420 -9.49 -28.95 -10.90
C GLY A 420 -8.66 -27.78 -10.34
N TYR A 421 -8.20 -26.92 -11.26
CA TYR A 421 -7.45 -25.72 -10.92
C TYR A 421 -8.23 -24.74 -10.03
N ASP A 422 -9.53 -24.56 -10.29
CA ASP A 422 -10.36 -23.64 -9.52
C ASP A 422 -10.42 -24.04 -8.03
N LYS A 423 -10.48 -25.34 -7.70
CA LYS A 423 -10.43 -25.79 -6.29
C LYS A 423 -9.07 -25.50 -5.64
N LEU A 424 -7.98 -25.63 -6.40
CA LEU A 424 -6.61 -25.43 -5.91
C LEU A 424 -6.32 -23.97 -5.52
N ILE A 425 -6.97 -23.02 -6.20
CA ILE A 425 -6.89 -21.59 -5.92
C ILE A 425 -7.98 -21.09 -4.95
N GLY A 426 -8.73 -22.00 -4.32
CA GLY A 426 -9.74 -21.68 -3.31
C GLY A 426 -11.14 -21.35 -3.87
N GLY A 427 -11.35 -21.50 -5.18
CA GLY A 427 -12.64 -21.29 -5.84
C GLY A 427 -12.47 -20.75 -7.27
N LYS A 428 -13.60 -20.44 -7.91
CA LYS A 428 -13.62 -19.98 -9.32
C LYS A 428 -12.87 -18.66 -9.49
N TRP A 429 -12.73 -17.85 -8.45
CA TRP A 429 -12.20 -16.50 -8.55
C TRP A 429 -10.81 -16.33 -7.93
N GLY A 430 -10.25 -17.39 -7.35
CA GLY A 430 -8.96 -17.34 -6.67
C GLY A 430 -9.08 -16.87 -5.22
N GLU A 431 -10.17 -17.22 -4.54
CA GLU A 431 -10.55 -16.76 -3.19
C GLU A 431 -9.56 -17.13 -2.07
N ARG A 432 -8.54 -17.96 -2.39
CA ARG A 432 -7.39 -18.21 -1.51
C ARG A 432 -6.44 -17.01 -1.42
N TYR A 433 -6.40 -16.18 -2.45
CA TYR A 433 -5.39 -15.15 -2.65
C TYR A 433 -5.96 -13.74 -2.50
N MET A 434 -5.09 -12.81 -2.12
CA MET A 434 -5.36 -11.37 -2.13
C MET A 434 -4.25 -10.67 -2.91
N VAL A 435 -4.60 -9.57 -3.59
CA VAL A 435 -3.64 -8.77 -4.36
C VAL A 435 -3.40 -7.47 -3.63
N THR A 436 -2.13 -7.16 -3.44
CA THR A 436 -1.68 -5.89 -2.90
C THR A 436 -0.95 -5.10 -3.98
N LEU A 437 -1.31 -3.83 -4.14
CA LEU A 437 -0.71 -2.92 -5.13
C LEU A 437 0.19 -1.93 -4.40
N VAL A 438 1.42 -1.81 -4.86
CA VAL A 438 2.38 -0.84 -4.33
C VAL A 438 2.64 0.20 -5.40
N GLY A 439 2.46 1.47 -5.03
CA GLY A 439 2.71 2.62 -5.91
C GLY A 439 4.18 3.04 -5.87
N PRO A 440 4.77 3.40 -7.02
CA PRO A 440 6.01 4.17 -7.04
C PRO A 440 5.77 5.59 -6.51
N SER A 441 6.85 6.32 -6.30
CA SER A 441 6.87 7.52 -5.46
C SER A 441 6.95 8.81 -6.24
N VAL A 442 6.70 9.93 -5.56
CA VAL A 442 7.03 11.26 -6.08
C VAL A 442 8.51 11.59 -5.83
N VAL A 443 9.10 11.09 -4.74
CA VAL A 443 10.53 11.26 -4.47
C VAL A 443 11.40 10.74 -5.62
N PRO A 444 12.42 11.50 -6.07
CA PRO A 444 13.16 11.21 -7.29
C PRO A 444 14.21 10.09 -7.13
N ASN A 445 13.95 9.07 -6.32
CA ASN A 445 14.77 7.85 -6.29
C ASN A 445 14.74 7.17 -7.67
N TYR A 446 13.58 7.24 -8.35
CA TYR A 446 13.41 7.00 -9.78
C TYR A 446 12.74 8.23 -10.42
N PHE A 447 12.04 8.08 -11.53
CA PHE A 447 11.21 9.18 -12.02
C PHE A 447 10.00 9.40 -11.10
N PRO A 448 9.68 10.64 -10.71
CA PRO A 448 8.49 10.96 -9.93
C PRO A 448 7.23 10.46 -10.61
N THR A 449 6.26 9.98 -9.84
CA THR A 449 5.09 9.31 -10.39
C THR A 449 3.77 9.70 -9.73
N LEU A 450 2.68 9.46 -10.48
CA LEU A 450 1.32 9.53 -9.99
C LEU A 450 0.52 8.36 -10.57
N ARG A 451 -0.40 7.78 -9.79
CA ARG A 451 -1.24 6.66 -10.26
C ARG A 451 -2.72 7.02 -10.18
N VAL A 452 -3.42 6.91 -11.30
CA VAL A 452 -4.88 7.11 -11.34
C VAL A 452 -5.56 5.77 -11.54
N PHE A 453 -6.31 5.33 -10.53
CA PHE A 453 -7.11 4.12 -10.58
C PHE A 453 -8.47 4.39 -11.20
N GLU A 454 -9.03 3.37 -11.84
CA GLU A 454 -10.38 3.38 -12.37
C GLU A 454 -11.19 2.22 -11.80
N TYR A 455 -12.46 2.47 -11.48
CA TYR A 455 -13.35 1.49 -10.89
C TYR A 455 -14.73 1.50 -11.55
N ASN A 456 -15.41 0.37 -11.45
CA ASN A 456 -16.70 0.16 -12.11
C ASN A 456 -17.81 0.97 -11.42
N ILE A 457 -18.37 1.95 -12.13
CA ILE A 457 -19.49 2.77 -11.68
C ILE A 457 -20.86 2.28 -12.15
N THR A 458 -20.92 1.14 -12.85
CA THR A 458 -22.17 0.57 -13.35
C THR A 458 -23.14 0.37 -12.20
N GLY A 459 -24.34 0.94 -12.29
CA GLY A 459 -25.36 0.85 -11.24
C GLY A 459 -25.15 1.81 -10.06
N LEU A 460 -24.08 2.61 -10.04
CA LEU A 460 -23.85 3.69 -9.07
C LEU A 460 -24.19 5.07 -9.64
N ALA A 461 -24.08 5.24 -10.96
CA ALA A 461 -24.36 6.49 -11.65
C ALA A 461 -25.34 6.31 -12.82
N ASP A 462 -26.05 7.38 -13.16
CA ASP A 462 -26.95 7.48 -14.32
C ASP A 462 -26.19 7.79 -15.61
N GLU A 463 -26.93 7.92 -16.72
CA GLU A 463 -26.32 8.18 -18.05
C GLU A 463 -25.57 9.51 -18.09
N THR A 464 -25.86 10.44 -17.17
CA THR A 464 -25.17 11.72 -17.03
C THR A 464 -23.94 11.63 -16.12
N GLY A 465 -23.79 10.53 -15.38
CA GLY A 465 -22.78 10.30 -14.36
C GLY A 465 -23.17 10.81 -12.97
N SER A 466 -24.42 11.24 -12.78
CA SER A 466 -24.95 11.64 -11.47
C SER A 466 -25.24 10.39 -10.63
N PHE A 467 -25.06 10.46 -9.31
CA PHE A 467 -25.32 9.30 -8.43
C PHE A 467 -26.77 8.82 -8.55
N LYS A 468 -26.95 7.51 -8.79
CA LYS A 468 -28.27 6.87 -8.72
C LYS A 468 -28.61 6.62 -7.27
N PHE A 469 -29.53 7.41 -6.74
CA PHE A 469 -30.15 7.12 -5.46
C PHE A 469 -31.41 6.29 -5.67
N THR A 470 -31.60 5.26 -4.85
CA THR A 470 -32.88 4.55 -4.78
C THR A 470 -33.85 5.41 -3.98
N SER A 471 -34.92 5.89 -4.62
CA SER A 471 -36.03 6.57 -3.94
C SER A 471 -36.67 5.63 -2.91
N SER A 472 -37.05 6.16 -1.76
CA SER A 472 -37.64 5.47 -0.61
C SER A 472 -38.94 4.69 -0.89
N ASP A 473 -39.48 4.76 -2.10
CA ASP A 473 -40.80 4.22 -2.46
C ASP A 473 -40.77 2.79 -3.01
N ASP A 474 -39.58 2.22 -3.27
CA ASP A 474 -39.43 0.84 -3.80
C ASP A 474 -39.00 -0.20 -2.74
N VAL A 475 -38.99 0.16 -1.46
CA VAL A 475 -38.81 -0.81 -0.37
C VAL A 475 -40.17 -1.43 -0.02
N THR A 476 -40.56 -2.48 -0.73
CA THR A 476 -41.58 -3.40 -0.21
C THR A 476 -41.03 -4.00 1.09
N ASN A 477 -41.61 -3.60 2.22
CA ASN A 477 -41.34 -4.13 3.55
C ASN A 477 -41.60 -5.64 3.62
N GLU A 478 -40.59 -6.47 3.29
CA GLU A 478 -40.49 -7.81 3.85
C GLU A 478 -39.71 -7.73 5.18
N THR A 479 -40.40 -7.31 6.25
CA THR A 479 -39.89 -7.43 7.61
C THR A 479 -39.83 -8.90 8.03
N LYS A 480 -38.71 -9.58 7.77
CA LYS A 480 -38.33 -10.79 8.54
C LYS A 480 -37.69 -10.35 9.85
N GLY A 481 -38.51 -10.33 10.92
CA GLY A 481 -38.05 -10.03 12.26
C GLY A 481 -36.93 -10.97 12.73
N LYS A 482 -35.69 -10.46 12.77
CA LYS A 482 -34.58 -11.12 13.48
C LYS A 482 -34.59 -10.66 14.93
N LYS A 483 -34.89 -11.58 15.85
CA LYS A 483 -34.80 -11.37 17.30
C LYS A 483 -33.37 -11.04 17.72
N SER A 484 -33.17 -9.91 18.40
CA SER A 484 -31.93 -9.55 19.07
C SER A 484 -31.61 -10.55 20.18
N LYS A 485 -30.47 -11.26 20.11
CA LYS A 485 -29.93 -12.05 21.23
C LYS A 485 -28.98 -11.20 22.05
N LYS A 486 -29.09 -11.29 23.39
CA LYS A 486 -28.24 -10.63 24.38
C LYS A 486 -26.75 -10.97 24.18
N PRO A 487 -25.83 -10.04 24.51
CA PRO A 487 -24.39 -10.26 24.36
C PRO A 487 -23.91 -11.35 25.34
N LYS A 488 -23.23 -12.37 24.81
CA LYS A 488 -22.46 -13.33 25.62
C LYS A 488 -20.97 -12.92 25.60
N LYS A 489 -20.29 -13.19 26.70
CA LYS A 489 -18.88 -12.86 26.96
C LYS A 489 -17.93 -13.30 25.82
N PRO A 490 -16.84 -12.56 25.54
CA PRO A 490 -16.02 -12.78 24.37
C PRO A 490 -15.13 -14.01 24.53
N LYS A 491 -15.47 -15.09 23.83
CA LYS A 491 -14.45 -15.97 23.25
C LYS A 491 -14.02 -15.30 21.93
N ILE A 492 -12.73 -15.31 21.63
CA ILE A 492 -12.22 -14.82 20.34
C ILE A 492 -12.72 -15.80 19.29
N GLU A 493 -13.91 -15.54 18.73
CA GLU A 493 -14.45 -16.28 17.60
C GLU A 493 -13.82 -15.70 16.34
N LEU A 494 -13.29 -16.58 15.50
CA LEU A 494 -12.88 -16.22 14.15
C LEU A 494 -14.08 -15.55 13.45
N PRO A 495 -13.92 -14.37 12.84
CA PRO A 495 -14.99 -13.75 12.07
C PRO A 495 -15.41 -14.72 10.98
N HIS A 496 -16.72 -14.92 10.87
CA HIS A 496 -17.27 -15.76 9.83
C HIS A 496 -17.01 -15.12 8.47
N GLY A 497 -16.56 -15.94 7.52
CA GLY A 497 -16.47 -15.53 6.12
C GLY A 497 -17.86 -15.36 5.50
N PRO A 498 -17.94 -14.79 4.29
CA PRO A 498 -19.18 -14.77 3.53
C PRO A 498 -19.68 -16.19 3.29
N SER A 499 -20.98 -16.31 3.01
CA SER A 499 -21.59 -17.62 2.74
C SER A 499 -20.84 -18.33 1.60
N PRO A 500 -20.60 -19.65 1.68
CA PRO A 500 -20.03 -20.41 0.58
C PRO A 500 -20.82 -20.31 -0.74
N THR A 501 -22.09 -19.92 -0.66
CA THR A 501 -22.98 -19.73 -1.83
C THR A 501 -23.02 -18.29 -2.35
N GLU A 502 -22.47 -17.32 -1.62
CA GLU A 502 -22.43 -15.92 -2.05
C GLU A 502 -21.28 -15.68 -3.04
N PRO A 503 -21.48 -14.83 -4.07
CA PRO A 503 -20.39 -14.42 -4.95
C PRO A 503 -19.33 -13.66 -4.14
N PRO A 504 -18.04 -13.74 -4.52
CA PRO A 504 -17.00 -12.99 -3.82
C PRO A 504 -17.11 -11.49 -4.12
N GLY A 505 -16.39 -10.69 -3.34
CA GLY A 505 -16.45 -9.23 -3.43
C GLY A 505 -15.79 -8.64 -4.67
N PRO A 506 -15.78 -7.29 -4.77
CA PRO A 506 -15.41 -6.58 -5.99
C PRO A 506 -13.98 -6.82 -6.46
N ALA A 507 -13.06 -7.22 -5.57
CA ALA A 507 -11.69 -7.60 -5.91
C ALA A 507 -11.60 -8.91 -6.74
N TYR A 508 -12.63 -9.76 -6.70
CA TYR A 508 -12.59 -11.12 -7.25
C TYR A 508 -13.47 -11.29 -8.48
N SER A 509 -14.69 -10.74 -8.42
CA SER A 509 -15.68 -10.81 -9.49
C SER A 509 -16.13 -9.39 -9.83
N MET A 510 -16.13 -9.09 -11.13
CA MET A 510 -16.55 -7.79 -11.65
C MET A 510 -17.97 -7.46 -11.24
N GLN A 511 -18.11 -6.36 -10.50
CA GLN A 511 -19.36 -5.80 -9.99
C GLN A 511 -19.14 -4.29 -9.75
N PRO A 512 -20.14 -3.53 -9.26
CA PRO A 512 -19.92 -2.14 -8.89
C PRO A 512 -18.76 -2.01 -7.88
N LEU A 513 -17.96 -0.95 -8.01
CA LEU A 513 -16.74 -0.69 -7.24
C LEU A 513 -15.53 -1.58 -7.56
N SER A 514 -15.66 -2.61 -8.42
CA SER A 514 -14.48 -3.39 -8.86
C SER A 514 -13.47 -2.50 -9.56
N LEU A 515 -12.19 -2.62 -9.18
CA LEU A 515 -11.10 -1.93 -9.88
C LEU A 515 -10.95 -2.51 -11.30
N THR A 516 -11.00 -1.64 -12.29
CA THR A 516 -10.97 -2.01 -13.73
C THR A 516 -9.60 -1.80 -14.35
N GLY A 517 -8.83 -0.85 -13.84
CA GLY A 517 -7.50 -0.55 -14.36
C GLY A 517 -6.86 0.60 -13.58
N TYR A 518 -5.63 0.94 -13.96
CA TYR A 518 -4.99 2.19 -13.56
C TYR A 518 -4.10 2.68 -14.70
N THR A 519 -3.90 3.99 -14.72
CA THR A 519 -2.92 4.67 -15.55
C THR A 519 -1.77 5.11 -14.65
N GLN A 520 -0.57 4.67 -14.97
CA GLN A 520 0.67 5.09 -14.32
C GLN A 520 1.25 6.27 -15.08
N TYR A 521 1.43 7.39 -14.39
CA TYR A 521 2.09 8.58 -14.90
C TYR A 521 3.49 8.69 -14.32
N PHE A 522 4.40 9.31 -15.06
CA PHE A 522 5.75 9.62 -14.61
C PHE A 522 6.20 10.98 -15.14
N LEU A 523 7.12 11.62 -14.44
CA LEU A 523 7.78 12.84 -14.85
C LEU A 523 9.23 12.55 -15.23
N ASN A 524 9.57 12.73 -16.51
CA ASN A 524 10.93 12.52 -16.99
C ASN A 524 11.84 13.69 -16.56
N LEU A 525 12.44 13.59 -15.36
CA LEU A 525 13.32 14.63 -14.83
C LEU A 525 14.55 14.87 -15.70
N THR A 526 15.05 13.87 -16.43
CA THR A 526 16.18 14.07 -17.35
C THR A 526 15.86 15.11 -18.43
N LYS A 527 14.60 15.15 -18.89
CA LYS A 527 14.10 16.13 -19.86
C LYS A 527 14.04 17.54 -19.27
N TYR A 528 13.46 17.68 -18.08
CA TYR A 528 13.22 18.98 -17.43
C TYR A 528 14.39 19.50 -16.60
N ASN A 529 15.48 18.75 -16.51
CA ASN A 529 16.75 19.24 -15.95
C ASN A 529 17.75 19.63 -17.04
N ASP A 530 17.46 19.37 -18.33
CA ASP A 530 18.32 19.78 -19.44
C ASP A 530 18.21 21.30 -19.68
N PRO A 531 19.31 22.07 -19.55
CA PRO A 531 19.31 23.52 -19.77
C PRO A 531 18.84 23.95 -21.16
N VAL A 532 19.02 23.10 -22.18
CA VAL A 532 18.67 23.40 -23.58
C VAL A 532 17.17 23.21 -23.81
N GLU A 533 16.56 22.18 -23.22
CA GLU A 533 15.12 21.94 -23.33
C GLU A 533 14.29 22.87 -22.42
N ASN A 534 14.85 23.28 -21.27
CA ASN A 534 14.20 24.19 -20.32
C ASN A 534 14.01 25.62 -20.83
N PHE A 535 14.75 26.06 -21.86
CA PHE A 535 14.63 27.42 -22.39
C PHE A 535 13.25 27.73 -22.99
N ASN A 536 12.47 26.70 -23.36
CA ASN A 536 11.16 26.84 -24.01
C ASN A 536 9.99 26.26 -23.22
N ASN A 537 10.21 25.58 -22.10
CA ASN A 537 9.17 24.81 -21.42
C ASN A 537 9.16 25.12 -19.91
N THR A 538 8.27 26.01 -19.48
CA THR A 538 8.19 26.45 -18.08
C THR A 538 7.33 25.55 -17.20
N ASN A 539 6.51 24.67 -17.79
CA ASN A 539 5.55 23.84 -17.05
C ASN A 539 5.91 22.36 -17.23
N VAL A 540 6.00 21.63 -16.12
CA VAL A 540 6.22 20.18 -16.22
C VAL A 540 4.96 19.47 -16.69
N GLU A 541 5.14 18.41 -17.48
CA GLU A 541 4.04 17.56 -17.95
C GLU A 541 4.33 16.11 -17.54
N PHE A 542 3.40 15.50 -16.81
CA PHE A 542 3.44 14.08 -16.49
C PHE A 542 3.00 13.26 -17.70
N GLU A 543 3.85 12.34 -18.13
CA GLU A 543 3.61 11.47 -19.28
C GLU A 543 3.02 10.13 -18.82
N VAL A 544 2.20 9.50 -19.66
CA VAL A 544 1.67 8.15 -19.37
C VAL A 544 2.76 7.12 -19.59
N GLU A 545 3.21 6.45 -18.53
CA GLU A 545 4.15 5.33 -18.61
C GLU A 545 3.46 4.09 -19.19
N TYR A 546 2.30 3.73 -18.62
CA TYR A 546 1.43 2.69 -19.15
C TYR A 546 0.02 2.75 -18.55
N ASP A 547 -0.94 2.16 -19.27
CA ASP A 547 -2.29 1.91 -18.78
C ASP A 547 -2.55 0.40 -18.80
N THR A 548 -2.95 -0.16 -17.66
CA THR A 548 -3.09 -1.62 -17.51
C THR A 548 -4.10 -2.26 -18.47
N ARG A 549 -5.09 -1.49 -18.94
CA ARG A 549 -6.17 -1.97 -19.82
C ARG A 549 -5.77 -1.98 -21.29
N THR A 550 -4.94 -1.02 -21.70
CA THR A 550 -4.44 -0.93 -23.08
C THR A 550 -3.05 -1.56 -23.24
N ASP A 551 -2.44 -2.02 -22.14
CA ASP A 551 -1.11 -2.55 -22.14
C ASP A 551 -0.96 -3.82 -23.01
N LYS A 552 -0.06 -3.73 -23.99
CA LYS A 552 0.18 -4.80 -24.97
C LYS A 552 0.95 -5.99 -24.37
N ILE A 553 1.56 -5.82 -23.19
CA ILE A 553 2.44 -6.82 -22.55
C ILE A 553 1.69 -7.63 -21.50
N TYR A 554 1.23 -6.98 -20.43
CA TYR A 554 0.46 -7.58 -19.34
C TYR A 554 -0.90 -8.05 -19.84
N LYS A 555 -1.56 -7.25 -20.69
CA LYS A 555 -2.90 -7.51 -21.21
C LYS A 555 -3.89 -7.85 -20.08
N LEU A 556 -3.90 -7.03 -19.04
CA LEU A 556 -4.85 -7.16 -17.94
C LEU A 556 -6.22 -6.71 -18.45
N LYS A 557 -7.24 -7.54 -18.25
CA LYS A 557 -8.62 -7.19 -18.61
C LYS A 557 -9.25 -6.27 -17.55
N ASP A 558 -8.89 -6.53 -16.30
CA ASP A 558 -9.35 -5.88 -15.09
C ASP A 558 -8.28 -6.07 -14.00
N LEU A 559 -8.48 -5.48 -12.82
CA LEU A 559 -7.59 -5.65 -11.67
C LEU A 559 -8.09 -6.73 -10.70
N THR A 560 -8.88 -7.70 -11.16
CA THR A 560 -9.35 -8.79 -10.31
C THR A 560 -8.20 -9.71 -9.90
N VAL A 561 -8.35 -10.40 -8.77
CA VAL A 561 -7.38 -11.40 -8.28
C VAL A 561 -7.04 -12.41 -9.37
N ARG A 562 -8.04 -12.89 -10.14
CA ARG A 562 -7.81 -13.86 -11.22
C ARG A 562 -6.97 -13.30 -12.38
N SER A 563 -7.07 -12.00 -12.67
CA SER A 563 -6.25 -11.34 -13.69
C SER A 563 -4.79 -11.21 -13.24
N TYR A 564 -4.56 -10.88 -11.97
CA TYR A 564 -3.21 -10.82 -11.40
C TYR A 564 -2.56 -12.19 -11.24
N LEU A 565 -3.30 -13.23 -10.84
CA LEU A 565 -2.78 -14.61 -10.83
C LEU A 565 -2.28 -15.02 -12.23
N LYS A 566 -3.01 -14.68 -13.29
CA LYS A 566 -2.56 -14.93 -14.68
C LYS A 566 -1.32 -14.12 -15.04
N LEU A 567 -1.20 -12.88 -14.57
CA LEU A 567 -0.02 -12.06 -14.80
C LEU A 567 1.21 -12.63 -14.08
N ALA A 568 1.06 -13.02 -12.82
CA ALA A 568 2.12 -13.69 -12.05
C ALA A 568 2.61 -14.97 -12.75
N HIS A 569 1.70 -15.82 -13.25
CA HIS A 569 2.07 -16.98 -14.06
C HIS A 569 2.86 -16.61 -15.33
N LYS A 570 2.46 -15.53 -16.03
CA LYS A 570 3.21 -15.06 -17.22
C LYS A 570 4.61 -14.53 -16.87
N ILE A 571 4.76 -13.91 -15.70
CA ILE A 571 6.05 -13.42 -15.18
C ILE A 571 6.99 -14.61 -14.89
N VAL A 572 6.46 -15.68 -14.31
CA VAL A 572 7.20 -16.91 -14.01
C VAL A 572 7.52 -17.70 -15.27
N ASP A 573 6.56 -17.87 -16.18
CA ASP A 573 6.67 -18.68 -17.41
C ASP A 573 7.82 -18.25 -18.33
N ALA A 574 8.45 -17.11 -18.09
CA ALA A 574 9.75 -16.73 -18.64
C ALA A 574 10.88 -17.75 -18.33
N THR A 575 10.90 -18.39 -17.15
CA THR A 575 11.98 -19.30 -16.71
C THR A 575 11.80 -20.76 -17.16
N ALA A 576 10.57 -21.21 -17.44
CA ALA A 576 10.34 -22.64 -17.69
C ALA A 576 11.10 -23.16 -18.93
N PRO A 577 11.77 -24.32 -18.88
CA PRO A 577 12.51 -24.85 -20.02
C PRO A 577 11.58 -25.09 -21.22
N THR A 578 12.05 -24.87 -22.45
CA THR A 578 11.26 -25.18 -23.64
C THR A 578 11.05 -26.69 -23.71
N LYS A 579 9.87 -27.19 -23.33
CA LYS A 579 9.51 -28.60 -23.60
C LYS A 579 9.65 -28.85 -25.11
N PRO A 580 10.45 -29.84 -25.55
CA PRO A 580 10.45 -30.22 -26.95
C PRO A 580 9.04 -30.70 -27.29
N LYS A 581 8.45 -30.17 -28.37
CA LYS A 581 7.20 -30.75 -28.90
C LYS A 581 7.49 -32.23 -29.16
N LYS A 582 6.73 -33.14 -28.55
CA LYS A 582 6.65 -34.55 -28.98
C LYS A 582 6.18 -34.52 -30.43
N GLY A 583 7.13 -34.59 -31.36
CA GLY A 583 6.85 -34.82 -32.76
C GLY A 583 6.37 -36.26 -32.89
N HIS A 584 5.28 -36.46 -33.63
CA HIS A 584 4.90 -37.77 -34.12
C HIS A 584 6.15 -38.50 -34.67
N LYS A 585 6.35 -39.75 -34.23
CA LYS A 585 7.18 -40.72 -34.94
C LYS A 585 6.68 -40.75 -36.39
N LYS A 586 7.46 -40.20 -37.32
CA LYS A 586 7.46 -40.65 -38.71
C LYS A 586 8.74 -41.44 -38.89
N SER A 587 8.56 -42.64 -39.45
CA SER A 587 9.59 -43.61 -39.79
C SER A 587 10.77 -42.94 -40.49
N GLU A 588 11.97 -43.38 -40.09
CA GLU A 588 13.19 -43.27 -40.88
C GLU A 588 12.94 -43.98 -42.21
N ASP A 589 13.18 -43.29 -43.30
CA ASP A 589 13.77 -43.83 -44.53
C ASP A 589 14.30 -42.60 -45.32
N ASP A 590 15.61 -42.62 -45.53
CA ASP A 590 16.49 -41.88 -46.46
C ASP A 590 16.30 -40.36 -46.70
N VAL A 591 17.41 -39.61 -46.61
CA VAL A 591 17.90 -38.53 -47.53
C VAL A 591 18.86 -37.56 -46.81
N ASP A 592 20.10 -37.53 -47.33
CA ASP A 592 21.18 -36.52 -47.36
C ASP A 592 21.64 -35.75 -46.10
N ASP A 593 22.94 -35.92 -45.78
CA ASP A 593 23.67 -35.43 -44.60
C ASP A 593 24.04 -33.92 -44.59
N GLU A 594 23.72 -33.15 -45.64
CA GLU A 594 24.00 -31.69 -45.65
C GLU A 594 22.89 -30.83 -44.99
N ASP A 595 21.72 -31.42 -44.75
CA ASP A 595 20.51 -30.68 -44.33
C ASP A 595 20.31 -30.64 -42.79
N HIS A 596 21.12 -31.42 -42.06
CA HIS A 596 21.00 -31.58 -40.61
C HIS A 596 21.52 -30.38 -39.81
N TYR A 597 22.64 -29.78 -40.23
CA TYR A 597 23.25 -28.63 -39.56
C TYR A 597 22.37 -27.37 -39.63
N ASP A 598 21.76 -27.09 -40.80
CA ASP A 598 20.92 -25.90 -40.96
C ASP A 598 19.54 -26.06 -40.28
N ARG A 599 18.99 -27.29 -40.25
CA ARG A 599 17.79 -27.61 -39.44
C ARG A 599 18.05 -27.47 -37.95
N GLN A 600 19.21 -27.88 -37.43
CA GLN A 600 19.59 -27.66 -36.03
C GLN A 600 19.80 -26.17 -35.72
N ARG A 601 20.44 -25.40 -36.61
CA ARG A 601 20.62 -23.95 -36.46
C ARG A 601 19.29 -23.21 -36.51
N LYS A 602 18.36 -23.59 -37.39
CA LYS A 602 16.97 -23.08 -37.44
C LYS A 602 16.18 -23.48 -36.19
N LYS A 603 16.34 -24.70 -35.66
CA LYS A 603 15.72 -25.14 -34.39
C LYS A 603 16.30 -24.37 -33.18
N LYS A 604 17.62 -24.16 -33.12
CA LYS A 604 18.30 -23.34 -32.10
C LYS A 604 17.87 -21.87 -32.19
N LYS A 605 17.83 -21.27 -33.39
CA LYS A 605 17.29 -19.91 -33.64
C LYS A 605 15.82 -19.79 -33.25
N LYS A 606 14.97 -20.78 -33.56
CA LYS A 606 13.55 -20.83 -33.14
C LYS A 606 13.38 -21.01 -31.63
N LYS A 607 14.20 -21.84 -30.98
CA LYS A 607 14.23 -21.99 -29.51
C LYS A 607 14.70 -20.72 -28.82
N HIS A 608 15.77 -20.10 -29.31
CA HIS A 608 16.31 -18.84 -28.81
C HIS A 608 15.33 -17.67 -29.02
N GLY A 609 14.66 -17.60 -30.17
CA GLY A 609 13.59 -16.63 -30.44
C GLY A 609 12.34 -16.85 -29.58
N LYS A 610 12.04 -18.08 -29.17
CA LYS A 610 10.97 -18.38 -28.20
C LYS A 610 11.37 -18.02 -26.76
N LYS A 611 12.63 -18.27 -26.35
CA LYS A 611 13.15 -17.86 -25.04
C LYS A 611 13.13 -16.34 -24.88
N LYS A 612 13.65 -15.60 -25.88
CA LYS A 612 13.59 -14.13 -25.95
C LYS A 612 12.17 -13.55 -25.86
N LYS A 613 11.16 -14.25 -26.40
CA LYS A 613 9.75 -13.83 -26.29
C LYS A 613 9.13 -14.11 -24.92
N ARG A 614 9.63 -15.11 -24.17
CA ARG A 614 9.09 -15.50 -22.86
C ARG A 614 9.60 -14.59 -21.75
N ASP A 615 10.87 -14.19 -21.77
CA ASP A 615 11.44 -13.23 -20.82
C ASP A 615 10.86 -11.80 -20.96
N ARG A 616 10.08 -11.53 -22.03
CA ARG A 616 9.51 -10.21 -22.32
C ARG A 616 8.61 -9.67 -21.20
N VAL A 617 7.80 -10.53 -20.56
CA VAL A 617 6.88 -10.09 -19.50
C VAL A 617 7.65 -9.78 -18.21
N TRP A 618 8.63 -10.62 -17.86
CA TRP A 618 9.52 -10.39 -16.73
C TRP A 618 10.35 -9.12 -16.90
N HIS A 619 11.02 -8.95 -18.03
CA HIS A 619 11.81 -7.74 -18.29
C HIS A 619 10.96 -6.48 -18.26
N LYS A 620 9.71 -6.54 -18.77
CA LYS A 620 8.81 -5.38 -18.68
C LYS A 620 8.33 -5.12 -17.26
N PHE A 621 8.18 -6.18 -16.45
CA PHE A 621 7.88 -6.05 -15.02
C PHE A 621 9.01 -5.35 -14.27
N VAL A 622 10.25 -5.78 -14.50
CA VAL A 622 11.43 -5.12 -13.94
C VAL A 622 11.55 -3.69 -14.44
N GLU A 623 11.48 -3.43 -15.75
CA GLU A 623 11.55 -2.08 -16.32
C GLU A 623 10.53 -1.11 -15.70
N ARG A 624 9.30 -1.57 -15.47
CA ARG A 624 8.23 -0.78 -14.83
C ARG A 624 8.45 -0.56 -13.35
N ALA A 625 8.98 -1.55 -12.64
CA ALA A 625 9.27 -1.42 -11.21
C ALA A 625 10.17 -0.20 -10.93
N PHE A 626 11.13 0.06 -11.82
CA PHE A 626 12.05 1.20 -11.76
C PHE A 626 11.59 2.41 -12.61
N VAL A 627 10.33 2.46 -13.04
CA VAL A 627 9.75 3.57 -13.82
C VAL A 627 10.61 3.94 -15.05
N GLY A 628 11.19 2.93 -15.71
CA GLY A 628 12.00 3.12 -16.92
C GLY A 628 13.37 3.80 -16.71
N THR A 629 13.82 4.01 -15.46
CA THR A 629 15.12 4.65 -15.16
C THR A 629 16.33 3.73 -15.36
N ILE A 630 16.14 2.40 -15.32
CA ILE A 630 17.21 1.43 -15.56
C ILE A 630 17.44 1.16 -17.05
N SER A 631 18.71 0.98 -17.44
CA SER A 631 19.06 0.75 -18.84
C SER A 631 18.54 -0.60 -19.37
N PRO A 632 18.27 -0.73 -20.69
CA PRO A 632 17.86 -2.00 -21.29
C PRO A 632 18.85 -3.16 -21.07
N ASP A 633 20.14 -2.86 -20.88
CA ASP A 633 21.16 -3.87 -20.62
C ASP A 633 21.16 -4.31 -19.16
N GLN A 634 20.94 -3.39 -18.20
CA GLN A 634 20.66 -3.75 -16.82
C GLN A 634 19.43 -4.65 -16.75
N VAL A 635 18.30 -4.28 -17.37
CA VAL A 635 17.07 -5.10 -17.42
C VAL A 635 17.33 -6.51 -17.95
N LYS A 636 18.17 -6.65 -19.00
CA LYS A 636 18.53 -7.97 -19.55
C LYS A 636 19.44 -8.79 -18.63
N ASN A 637 20.17 -8.12 -17.74
CA ASN A 637 21.06 -8.73 -16.76
C ASN A 637 20.30 -9.16 -15.49
N PHE A 638 19.05 -8.72 -15.29
CA PHE A 638 18.05 -9.42 -14.43
C PHE A 638 17.65 -10.76 -15.06
N ARG A 639 18.64 -11.59 -15.42
CA ARG A 639 18.41 -12.98 -15.79
C ARG A 639 18.04 -13.72 -14.53
N ALA A 640 17.06 -14.60 -14.63
CA ALA A 640 16.85 -15.64 -13.65
C ALA A 640 18.17 -16.39 -13.47
N SER A 641 18.91 -16.09 -12.41
CA SER A 641 19.76 -17.06 -11.75
C SER A 641 18.85 -18.28 -11.58
N ALA A 642 19.11 -19.31 -12.38
CA ALA A 642 18.70 -20.62 -11.94
C ALA A 642 19.37 -20.77 -10.57
N VAL A 643 18.60 -21.17 -9.57
CA VAL A 643 19.12 -21.69 -8.32
C VAL A 643 20.12 -22.78 -8.70
N GLU A 644 21.41 -22.44 -8.79
CA GLU A 644 22.46 -23.40 -8.52
C GLU A 644 22.25 -23.69 -7.04
N GLY A 645 21.62 -24.84 -6.78
CA GLY A 645 21.48 -25.31 -5.42
C GLY A 645 22.85 -25.30 -4.78
N CYS A 646 22.92 -24.87 -3.53
CA CYS A 646 24.07 -25.18 -2.68
C CYS A 646 24.21 -26.71 -2.69
N GLU A 647 25.06 -27.25 -3.57
CA GLU A 647 25.61 -28.57 -3.40
C GLU A 647 26.40 -28.49 -2.10
N VAL A 648 25.82 -29.10 -1.06
CA VAL A 648 26.57 -29.47 0.12
C VAL A 648 27.66 -30.41 -0.39
N SER A 649 28.86 -29.88 -0.61
CA SER A 649 30.03 -30.73 -0.76
C SER A 649 30.24 -31.40 0.59
N GLU A 650 29.81 -32.65 0.70
CA GLU A 650 30.23 -33.53 1.78
C GLU A 650 31.75 -33.57 1.82
N LEU A 651 32.33 -33.10 2.92
CA LEU A 651 33.65 -33.49 3.41
C LEU A 651 33.55 -33.81 4.89
#